data_AF-A0A2D5ZEP6-F1
#
_entry.id   AF-A0A2D5ZEP6-F1
#
_cell.length_a   1.000
_cell.length_b   1.000
_cell.length_c   1.000
_cell.angle_alpha   90.00
_cell.angle_beta   90.00
_cell.angle_gamma   90.00
#
_symmetry.space_group_name_H-M   'P 1'
#
loop_
_entity.id
_entity.type
_entity.pdbx_description
1 polymer ?
#
loop_
_entity_poly.entity_id
_entity_poly.type
_entity_poly.pdbx_seq_one_letter_code
_entity_poly.pdbx_strand_id
1 'polypeptide(L)'
;MGTADVYTFEVDWGDTNVTTDATVIYDPATRTGTVTATHAYASSGAYVVTVQMKDDDRGVSQVLTTKALIGDDPSVNVVDFAQPTFQLNEDGTAAGVAIEVVRTGNTTGAASVEVLLTGLSATGADPFTGGPAAHFEDFDATTITLDFAAGQDRATVVIPVNDDRVDEADIESLRVELANPIGTVVGCTQPDATVDILDNDVAGIIITESGPGTNVVELGVVGDTYTVQLATIPTAVVTVTVSPDGQLNVGAGDGIATTLNFFPDATALAPQTVTVTGVGDGFGEGDHTGTITHTAQTADANLRAGITFIPGSELTVDISEDFSPPRVIEVAVTGSTWPTDLLGTGRHIIPVGSQEQFLPVPYPDIDRIQLRLDDGVIIDHTDFAITGINQASYDATFSYDQATSTATLSFAEPLGTDQLQLRLSDRVTDGPGNRLDGEWADGISTISGDGVDGGDFLFTLNVLPGDTGGNFTVGVDDLAIVLSHYAQTVAVGDTTKGDLTGPLGYPDGLVGSSDLQLLLTEFGASITAPRVIEVAVFGATWPLDVLGTGRYVLPVGSQDQFRPIPYADIDRIQLRFDQDVVIDGADLEIIGANAGTYVAALSYDQSTATATWSLDEPLSVEQVQLRLSDRVTDREGNPLDGDWVDGVSTISGDGVEEGDFLFRLNVLPGNADGVDFTVGANDLSIVLGNLAQTVPAGDARSGDLTGPNGHPDGIVGVDDLSLVLSQFTRNVPPPGLSARSEADDLLNDVGSILPGTRTSSRDTLDRWHGWMRPVHGRRNPIDDLMDKIRDR
;
A
#
# COMPACT_ATOMS: atom_id res chain seq x y z
N MET A 1 -71.94 3.91 65.77
CA MET A 1 -73.28 3.36 65.53
C MET A 1 -73.49 2.18 66.47
N GLY A 2 -74.29 2.38 67.51
CA GLY A 2 -74.77 1.34 68.42
C GLY A 2 -75.94 0.59 67.80
N THR A 3 -76.16 -0.67 68.19
CA THR A 3 -77.14 -1.57 67.57
C THR A 3 -78.59 -1.33 68.02
N ALA A 4 -78.87 -0.23 68.74
CA ALA A 4 -80.20 0.12 69.23
C ALA A 4 -80.63 1.54 68.80
N ASP A 5 -79.83 2.20 67.98
CA ASP A 5 -80.00 3.61 67.58
C ASP A 5 -80.99 3.69 66.41
N VAL A 6 -81.92 4.65 66.47
CA VAL A 6 -82.82 4.97 65.35
C VAL A 6 -82.28 6.17 64.57
N TYR A 7 -81.71 5.90 63.39
CA TYR A 7 -81.22 6.97 62.51
C TYR A 7 -82.35 7.57 61.68
N THR A 8 -82.42 8.89 61.67
CA THR A 8 -83.28 9.66 60.76
C THR A 8 -82.39 10.42 59.77
N PHE A 9 -82.85 10.57 58.54
CA PHE A 9 -82.13 11.31 57.52
C PHE A 9 -82.93 12.53 57.13
N GLU A 10 -82.23 13.65 57.06
CA GLU A 10 -82.75 14.91 56.58
C GLU A 10 -82.10 15.22 55.24
N VAL A 11 -82.93 15.34 54.20
CA VAL A 11 -82.52 15.82 52.88
C VAL A 11 -83.10 17.22 52.73
N ASP A 12 -82.26 18.25 52.90
CA ASP A 12 -82.62 19.62 52.55
C ASP A 12 -82.36 19.79 51.05
N TRP A 13 -83.40 20.11 50.29
CA TRP A 13 -83.31 20.25 48.85
C TRP A 13 -82.79 21.61 48.41
N GLY A 14 -82.54 22.55 49.33
CA GLY A 14 -81.98 23.86 49.02
C GLY A 14 -82.99 24.85 48.44
N ASP A 15 -84.28 24.49 48.37
CA ASP A 15 -85.39 25.33 47.94
C ASP A 15 -86.39 25.63 49.07
N THR A 16 -85.93 25.55 50.31
CA THR A 16 -86.69 25.60 51.57
C THR A 16 -87.54 24.37 51.89
N ASN A 17 -87.58 23.36 51.01
CA ASN A 17 -88.16 22.06 51.32
C ASN A 17 -87.12 21.11 51.91
N VAL A 18 -87.53 20.41 52.96
CA VAL A 18 -86.72 19.41 53.64
C VAL A 18 -87.53 18.13 53.75
N THR A 19 -86.97 17.01 53.31
CA THR A 19 -87.55 15.68 53.45
C THR A 19 -86.94 15.00 54.67
N THR A 20 -87.79 14.61 55.62
CA THR A 20 -87.39 13.93 56.87
C THR A 20 -87.82 12.46 56.95
N ASP A 21 -88.51 11.97 55.93
CA ASP A 21 -89.08 10.61 55.81
C ASP A 21 -88.48 9.82 54.63
N ALA A 22 -87.19 10.03 54.35
CA ALA A 22 -86.47 9.31 53.29
C ALA A 22 -86.46 7.79 53.52
N THR A 23 -86.52 7.01 52.43
CA THR A 23 -86.40 5.55 52.53
C THR A 23 -84.95 5.17 52.74
N VAL A 24 -84.67 4.42 53.80
CA VAL A 24 -83.32 4.00 54.17
C VAL A 24 -83.21 2.49 54.05
N ILE A 25 -82.24 2.02 53.27
CA ILE A 25 -81.81 0.62 53.24
C ILE A 25 -80.43 0.58 53.89
N TYR A 26 -80.31 -0.03 55.06
CA TYR A 26 -79.06 -0.13 55.80
C TYR A 26 -78.61 -1.60 55.89
N ASP A 27 -77.36 -1.87 55.53
CA ASP A 27 -76.72 -3.16 55.74
C ASP A 27 -75.83 -3.10 57.00
N PRO A 28 -76.24 -3.78 58.09
CA PRO A 28 -75.48 -3.80 59.34
C PRO A 28 -74.14 -4.55 59.25
N ALA A 29 -73.91 -5.39 58.24
CA ALA A 29 -72.66 -6.14 58.09
C ALA A 29 -71.53 -5.28 57.52
N THR A 30 -71.84 -4.46 56.50
CA THR A 30 -70.88 -3.55 55.86
C THR A 30 -70.88 -2.14 56.47
N ARG A 31 -71.86 -1.82 57.34
CA ARG A 31 -72.11 -0.48 57.90
C ARG A 31 -72.32 0.58 56.81
N THR A 32 -72.87 0.17 55.67
CA THR A 32 -73.23 1.06 54.56
C THR A 32 -74.74 1.06 54.37
N GLY A 33 -75.28 2.17 53.89
CA GLY A 33 -76.70 2.28 53.63
C GLY A 33 -76.99 3.24 52.48
N THR A 34 -78.11 3.02 51.79
CA THR A 34 -78.60 3.90 50.73
C THR A 34 -79.80 4.66 51.24
N VAL A 35 -79.77 5.98 51.08
CA VAL A 35 -80.90 6.87 51.39
C VAL A 35 -81.51 7.31 50.08
N THR A 36 -82.81 7.05 49.89
CA THR A 36 -83.53 7.43 48.68
C THR A 36 -84.66 8.39 49.02
N ALA A 37 -84.66 9.54 48.37
CA ALA A 37 -85.72 10.54 48.45
C ALA A 37 -85.90 11.18 47.07
N THR A 38 -87.08 11.73 46.80
CA THR A 38 -87.41 12.40 45.53
C THR A 38 -88.07 13.74 45.82
N HIS A 39 -87.68 14.77 45.08
CA HIS A 39 -88.26 16.10 45.18
C HIS A 39 -88.47 16.70 43.79
N ALA A 40 -89.53 17.51 43.66
CA ALA A 40 -89.84 18.24 42.44
C ALA A 40 -89.72 19.74 42.72
N TYR A 41 -88.78 20.40 42.07
CA TYR A 41 -88.55 21.81 42.24
C TYR A 41 -89.57 22.64 41.47
N ALA A 42 -90.11 23.67 42.11
CA ALA A 42 -91.14 24.54 41.53
C ALA A 42 -90.60 25.57 40.54
N SER A 43 -89.27 25.72 40.45
CA SER A 43 -88.61 26.67 39.57
C SER A 43 -87.32 26.08 39.03
N SER A 44 -86.88 26.61 37.90
CA SER A 44 -85.53 26.34 37.42
C SER A 44 -84.50 27.04 38.30
N GLY A 45 -83.34 26.44 38.47
CA GLY A 45 -82.24 27.02 39.25
C GLY A 45 -81.27 25.97 39.78
N ALA A 46 -80.20 26.45 40.40
CA ALA A 46 -79.24 25.63 41.11
C ALA A 46 -79.60 25.57 42.60
N TYR A 47 -79.73 24.35 43.12
CA TYR A 47 -80.11 24.09 44.49
C TYR A 47 -79.02 23.30 45.19
N VAL A 48 -78.62 23.74 46.38
CA VAL A 48 -77.65 23.01 47.21
C VAL A 48 -78.43 21.99 48.03
N VAL A 49 -78.30 20.72 47.66
CA VAL A 49 -78.93 19.61 48.36
C VAL A 49 -77.99 19.14 49.45
N THR A 50 -78.45 19.14 50.69
CA THR A 50 -77.66 18.61 51.81
C THR A 50 -78.34 17.39 52.41
N VAL A 51 -77.53 16.39 52.76
CA VAL A 51 -77.98 15.18 53.43
C VAL A 51 -77.26 15.08 54.77
N GLN A 52 -78.03 15.00 55.84
CA GLN A 52 -77.51 14.80 57.19
C GLN A 52 -78.24 13.64 57.87
N MET A 53 -77.46 12.73 58.45
CA MET A 53 -77.98 11.68 59.32
C MET A 53 -78.02 12.22 60.76
N LYS A 54 -79.13 12.00 61.45
CA LYS A 54 -79.34 12.36 62.85
C LYS A 54 -79.62 11.10 63.66
N ASP A 55 -78.95 11.00 64.79
CA ASP A 55 -79.11 9.95 65.79
C ASP A 55 -80.17 10.35 66.82
N ASP A 56 -80.85 9.37 67.43
CA ASP A 56 -81.91 9.59 68.41
C ASP A 56 -81.39 10.15 69.75
N ASP A 57 -80.08 10.04 69.98
CA ASP A 57 -79.35 10.66 71.09
C ASP A 57 -78.85 12.09 70.80
N ARG A 58 -79.25 12.67 69.65
CA ARG A 58 -78.89 14.00 69.13
C ARG A 58 -77.50 14.10 68.50
N GLY A 59 -76.79 12.99 68.29
CA GLY A 59 -75.64 12.95 67.39
C GLY A 59 -76.02 13.32 65.95
N VAL A 60 -75.15 14.04 65.24
CA VAL A 60 -75.36 14.37 63.82
C VAL A 60 -74.13 13.98 63.01
N SER A 61 -74.34 13.44 61.81
CA SER A 61 -73.26 13.16 60.88
C SER A 61 -72.69 14.46 60.28
N GLN A 62 -71.52 14.33 59.65
CA GLN A 62 -71.08 15.32 58.68
C GLN A 62 -72.19 15.52 57.63
N VAL A 63 -72.41 16.78 57.26
CA VAL A 63 -73.35 17.15 56.21
C VAL A 63 -72.72 16.81 54.86
N LEU A 64 -73.32 15.88 54.14
CA LEU A 64 -72.98 15.62 52.74
C LEU A 64 -73.68 16.68 51.90
N THR A 65 -72.96 17.30 50.97
CA THR A 65 -73.50 18.34 50.11
C THR A 65 -73.36 17.91 48.66
N THR A 66 -74.45 17.99 47.91
CA THR A 66 -74.49 17.86 46.46
C THR A 66 -75.31 19.01 45.87
N LYS A 67 -75.32 19.18 44.55
CA LYS A 67 -76.11 20.24 43.91
C LYS A 67 -77.05 19.64 42.88
N ALA A 68 -78.30 20.10 42.87
CA ALA A 68 -79.29 19.76 41.88
C ALA A 68 -79.53 20.96 40.96
N LEU A 69 -79.44 20.73 39.65
CA LEU A 69 -79.71 21.73 38.61
C LEU A 69 -81.04 21.38 37.95
N ILE A 70 -81.98 22.31 37.98
CA ILE A 70 -83.32 22.09 37.41
C ILE A 70 -83.55 23.11 36.31
N GLY A 71 -83.77 22.65 35.09
CA GLY A 71 -83.96 23.49 33.90
C GLY A 71 -82.71 24.27 33.45
N ASP A 72 -82.77 24.83 32.24
CA ASP A 72 -81.67 25.59 31.62
C ASP A 72 -81.68 27.06 32.07
N ASP A 73 -81.42 27.34 33.35
CA ASP A 73 -81.29 28.73 33.82
C ASP A 73 -80.00 29.37 33.29
N PRO A 74 -80.07 30.36 32.38
CA PRO A 74 -78.88 30.97 31.77
C PRO A 74 -78.05 31.80 32.75
N SER A 75 -78.53 32.01 33.98
CA SER A 75 -77.77 32.67 35.05
C SER A 75 -76.84 31.73 35.81
N VAL A 76 -77.01 30.41 35.67
CA VAL A 76 -76.21 29.40 36.35
C VAL A 76 -75.01 29.03 35.49
N ASN A 77 -73.82 29.18 36.05
CA ASN A 77 -72.57 28.92 35.36
C ASN A 77 -72.12 27.46 35.60
N VAL A 78 -72.10 26.64 34.55
CA VAL A 78 -71.73 25.21 34.59
C VAL A 78 -70.50 24.98 33.71
N VAL A 79 -69.59 24.10 34.14
CA VAL A 79 -68.38 23.75 33.38
C VAL A 79 -68.39 22.23 33.16
N ASP A 80 -68.34 21.83 31.89
CA ASP A 80 -68.48 20.43 31.47
C ASP A 80 -67.46 20.08 30.39
N PHE A 81 -66.99 18.83 30.36
CA PHE A 81 -66.31 18.32 29.17
C PHE A 81 -67.27 18.34 27.98
N ALA A 82 -66.79 18.74 26.80
CA ALA A 82 -67.60 18.80 25.58
C ALA A 82 -68.08 17.42 25.11
N GLN A 83 -67.36 16.35 25.47
CA GLN A 83 -67.61 14.97 25.10
C GLN A 83 -67.19 14.03 26.24
N PRO A 84 -67.82 12.85 26.38
CA PRO A 84 -67.48 11.88 27.43
C PRO A 84 -66.18 11.09 27.13
N THR A 85 -65.67 11.17 25.90
CA THR A 85 -64.49 10.43 25.44
C THR A 85 -63.68 11.28 24.47
N PHE A 86 -62.35 11.23 24.58
CA PHE A 86 -61.40 11.86 23.67
C PHE A 86 -60.29 10.89 23.29
N GLN A 87 -59.53 11.21 22.24
CA GLN A 87 -58.36 10.44 21.85
C GLN A 87 -57.18 11.38 21.63
N LEU A 88 -56.00 10.97 22.09
CA LEU A 88 -54.72 11.63 21.86
C LEU A 88 -53.78 10.63 21.18
N ASN A 89 -52.92 11.09 20.29
CA ASN A 89 -51.72 10.34 19.98
C ASN A 89 -50.72 10.52 21.12
N GLU A 90 -49.79 9.58 21.27
CA GLU A 90 -48.76 9.61 22.30
C GLU A 90 -47.85 10.86 22.23
N ASP A 91 -47.77 11.51 21.06
CA ASP A 91 -47.10 12.81 20.87
C ASP A 91 -47.86 14.00 21.52
N GLY A 92 -48.96 13.72 22.24
CA GLY A 92 -49.82 14.67 22.91
C GLY A 92 -50.79 15.42 21.98
N THR A 93 -50.80 15.12 20.68
CA THR A 93 -51.72 15.74 19.74
C THR A 93 -53.10 15.10 19.77
N ALA A 94 -54.14 15.90 19.56
CA ALA A 94 -55.50 15.39 19.53
C ALA A 94 -55.75 14.49 18.31
N ALA A 95 -56.06 13.22 18.54
CA ALA A 95 -56.51 12.28 17.54
C ALA A 95 -58.01 12.47 17.28
N GLY A 96 -58.37 13.57 16.61
CA GLY A 96 -59.76 13.91 16.28
C GLY A 96 -60.17 15.28 16.81
N VAL A 97 -60.87 15.31 17.94
CA VAL A 97 -61.33 16.57 18.57
C VAL A 97 -60.47 16.92 19.79
N ALA A 98 -60.20 18.21 19.97
CA ALA A 98 -59.48 18.67 21.15
C ALA A 98 -60.29 18.41 22.44
N ILE A 99 -59.59 18.20 23.55
CA ILE A 99 -60.21 18.05 24.89
C ILE A 99 -60.74 19.42 25.32
N GLU A 100 -61.96 19.73 24.90
CA GLU A 100 -62.60 21.01 25.17
C GLU A 100 -63.48 20.91 26.42
N VAL A 101 -63.38 21.91 27.28
CA VAL A 101 -64.27 22.12 28.42
C VAL A 101 -65.10 23.36 28.12
N VAL A 102 -66.42 23.21 28.16
CA VAL A 102 -67.38 24.24 27.83
C VAL A 102 -67.97 24.82 29.11
N ARG A 103 -68.01 26.13 29.16
CA ARG A 103 -68.60 26.92 30.24
C ARG A 103 -69.90 27.55 29.75
N THR A 104 -71.03 27.12 30.32
CA THR A 104 -72.37 27.58 29.95
C THR A 104 -72.97 28.52 31.00
N GLY A 105 -73.95 29.36 30.62
CA GLY A 105 -74.60 30.32 31.53
C GLY A 105 -73.92 31.70 31.57
N ASN A 106 -73.77 32.29 32.76
CA ASN A 106 -73.20 33.63 32.92
C ASN A 106 -71.66 33.61 32.92
N THR A 107 -71.05 33.95 31.79
CA THR A 107 -69.59 33.98 31.60
C THR A 107 -68.93 35.33 31.91
N THR A 108 -69.69 36.34 32.38
CA THR A 108 -69.17 37.72 32.52
C THR A 108 -68.04 37.90 33.54
N GLY A 109 -67.89 36.98 34.49
CA GLY A 109 -66.76 36.95 35.43
C GLY A 109 -65.74 35.88 35.06
N ALA A 110 -64.48 36.07 35.44
CA ALA A 110 -63.47 35.01 35.34
C ALA A 110 -63.83 33.81 36.25
N ALA A 111 -63.38 32.61 35.86
CA ALA A 111 -63.54 31.39 36.62
C ALA A 111 -62.35 30.45 36.36
N SER A 112 -62.13 29.49 37.24
CA SER A 112 -61.17 28.40 37.00
C SER A 112 -61.71 27.08 37.53
N VAL A 113 -61.18 25.98 37.00
CA VAL A 113 -61.44 24.61 37.46
C VAL A 113 -60.13 23.84 37.42
N GLU A 114 -59.96 22.86 38.29
CA GLU A 114 -58.84 21.92 38.21
C GLU A 114 -59.27 20.69 37.42
N VAL A 115 -58.35 20.16 36.60
CA VAL A 115 -58.51 18.88 35.91
C VAL A 115 -57.56 17.89 36.57
N LEU A 116 -58.15 16.87 37.20
CA LEU A 116 -57.43 15.77 37.83
C LEU A 116 -57.30 14.63 36.84
N LEU A 117 -56.10 14.08 36.72
CA LEU A 117 -55.79 12.96 35.84
C LEU A 117 -55.70 11.68 36.69
N THR A 118 -56.31 10.59 36.23
CA THR A 118 -56.26 9.29 36.90
C THR A 118 -56.11 8.19 35.86
N GLY A 119 -55.00 7.46 35.91
CA GLY A 119 -54.76 6.35 34.99
C GLY A 119 -55.83 5.27 35.13
N LEU A 120 -56.28 4.73 34.00
CA LEU A 120 -57.13 3.53 33.96
C LEU A 120 -56.27 2.34 33.53
N SER A 121 -56.05 2.17 32.22
CA SER A 121 -55.02 1.27 31.68
C SER A 121 -53.68 1.99 31.48
N ALA A 122 -53.73 3.30 31.25
CA ALA A 122 -52.57 4.18 31.19
C ALA A 122 -51.86 4.27 32.56
N THR A 123 -50.54 4.16 32.58
CA THR A 123 -49.69 4.27 33.77
C THR A 123 -49.22 5.72 33.97
N GLY A 124 -49.76 6.39 34.99
CA GLY A 124 -49.32 7.73 35.37
C GLY A 124 -48.08 7.72 36.26
N ALA A 125 -47.10 8.56 35.95
CA ALA A 125 -45.93 8.79 36.81
C ALA A 125 -46.30 9.51 38.13
N ASP A 126 -45.72 9.09 39.26
CA ASP A 126 -45.54 9.98 40.43
C ASP A 126 -44.25 10.79 40.16
N PRO A 127 -44.24 12.14 40.27
CA PRO A 127 -43.08 12.99 39.98
C PRO A 127 -41.79 12.73 40.81
N PHE A 128 -41.65 11.59 41.52
CA PHE A 128 -40.55 11.28 42.41
C PHE A 128 -39.76 9.97 42.18
N THR A 129 -39.93 9.26 41.06
CA THR A 129 -39.14 8.05 40.77
C THR A 129 -38.37 8.11 39.45
N GLY A 130 -37.26 8.86 39.43
CA GLY A 130 -36.29 8.87 38.32
C GLY A 130 -35.45 7.59 38.21
N GLY A 131 -36.09 6.42 38.08
CA GLY A 131 -35.46 5.13 37.83
C GLY A 131 -35.74 4.59 36.42
N PRO A 132 -35.17 3.44 36.04
CA PRO A 132 -35.32 2.81 34.71
C PRO A 132 -36.74 2.44 34.27
N ALA A 133 -37.76 2.77 35.08
CA ALA A 133 -39.18 2.53 34.81
C ALA A 133 -39.87 3.72 34.11
N ALA A 134 -39.15 4.82 33.86
CA ALA A 134 -39.68 6.04 33.22
C ALA A 134 -39.90 5.92 31.69
N HIS A 135 -39.85 4.71 31.13
CA HIS A 135 -40.12 4.37 29.72
C HIS A 135 -41.38 3.50 29.57
N PHE A 136 -42.25 3.56 30.57
CA PHE A 136 -43.53 2.84 30.64
C PHE A 136 -44.57 3.71 31.37
N GLU A 137 -44.33 5.03 31.37
CA GLU A 137 -45.19 6.01 32.01
C GLU A 137 -45.74 6.89 30.91
N ASP A 138 -47.01 6.73 30.57
CA ASP A 138 -47.61 7.32 29.37
C ASP A 138 -48.18 8.73 29.63
N PHE A 139 -48.30 9.17 30.89
CA PHE A 139 -48.61 10.58 31.21
C PHE A 139 -48.10 11.07 32.57
N ASP A 140 -47.93 12.39 32.71
CA ASP A 140 -47.68 13.08 33.99
C ASP A 140 -49.02 13.38 34.69
N ALA A 141 -49.23 12.79 35.88
CA ALA A 141 -50.47 12.96 36.66
C ALA A 141 -50.59 14.32 37.38
N THR A 142 -49.78 15.31 37.03
CA THR A 142 -49.86 16.68 37.58
C THR A 142 -51.23 17.31 37.33
N THR A 143 -51.85 17.83 38.41
CA THR A 143 -53.12 18.56 38.32
C THR A 143 -53.02 19.77 37.39
N ILE A 144 -53.92 19.86 36.42
CA ILE A 144 -53.97 20.97 35.46
C ILE A 144 -54.95 22.03 35.97
N THR A 145 -54.56 23.30 35.97
CA THR A 145 -55.49 24.42 36.23
C THR A 145 -56.01 24.97 34.90
N LEU A 146 -57.33 25.00 34.72
CA LEU A 146 -57.99 25.51 33.53
C LEU A 146 -58.71 26.84 33.84
N ASP A 147 -58.18 27.93 33.29
CA ASP A 147 -58.70 29.28 33.48
C ASP A 147 -59.65 29.72 32.36
N PHE A 148 -60.75 30.37 32.75
CA PHE A 148 -61.68 31.05 31.85
C PHE A 148 -61.62 32.56 32.12
N ALA A 149 -61.16 33.33 31.14
CA ALA A 149 -61.26 34.79 31.18
C ALA A 149 -62.73 35.25 31.21
N ALA A 150 -62.97 36.51 31.61
CA ALA A 150 -64.30 37.10 31.53
C ALA A 150 -64.82 37.09 30.07
N GLY A 151 -65.99 36.48 29.86
CA GLY A 151 -66.62 36.28 28.56
C GLY A 151 -66.18 35.03 27.80
N GLN A 152 -65.21 34.27 28.30
CA GLN A 152 -64.74 33.03 27.68
C GLN A 152 -65.67 31.87 28.07
N ASP A 153 -66.20 31.16 27.06
CA ASP A 153 -67.17 30.07 27.19
C ASP A 153 -66.57 28.68 26.90
N ARG A 154 -65.29 28.62 26.56
CA ARG A 154 -64.56 27.39 26.22
C ARG A 154 -63.08 27.49 26.49
N ALA A 155 -62.49 26.37 26.91
CA ALA A 155 -61.05 26.24 27.08
C ALA A 155 -60.62 24.81 26.71
N THR A 156 -59.40 24.66 26.23
CA THR A 156 -58.83 23.35 25.86
C THR A 156 -57.91 22.87 26.98
N VAL A 157 -58.06 21.61 27.36
CA VAL A 157 -57.16 20.90 28.27
C VAL A 157 -56.03 20.30 27.44
N VAL A 158 -54.79 20.52 27.86
CA VAL A 158 -53.60 19.88 27.29
C VAL A 158 -53.11 18.88 28.33
N ILE A 159 -53.22 17.60 28.02
CA ILE A 159 -52.71 16.53 28.88
C ILE A 159 -51.21 16.37 28.59
N PRO A 160 -50.34 16.35 29.62
CA PRO A 160 -48.92 16.07 29.45
C PRO A 160 -48.71 14.56 29.25
N VAL A 161 -48.86 14.11 28.00
CA VAL A 161 -48.53 12.75 27.56
C VAL A 161 -47.01 12.64 27.41
N ASN A 162 -46.45 11.48 27.75
CA ASN A 162 -45.01 11.21 27.65
C ASN A 162 -44.73 10.42 26.35
N ASP A 163 -44.37 11.12 25.29
CA ASP A 163 -43.96 10.52 24.00
C ASP A 163 -42.62 9.81 24.15
N ASP A 164 -42.57 8.49 23.93
CA ASP A 164 -41.33 7.72 24.01
C ASP A 164 -40.90 6.98 22.72
N ARG A 165 -40.33 5.78 22.85
CA ARG A 165 -39.85 4.95 21.73
C ARG A 165 -40.17 3.47 21.96
N VAL A 166 -41.15 3.18 22.78
CA VAL A 166 -41.61 1.84 23.13
C VAL A 166 -42.89 1.61 22.34
N ASP A 167 -42.92 0.52 21.57
CA ASP A 167 -44.18 0.07 20.98
C ASP A 167 -45.08 -0.40 22.13
N GLU A 168 -46.23 0.23 22.31
CA GLU A 168 -47.22 -0.04 23.33
C GLU A 168 -48.49 -0.62 22.68
N ALA A 169 -49.27 -1.40 23.43
CA ALA A 169 -50.49 -1.96 22.85
C ALA A 169 -51.44 -0.82 22.44
N ASP A 170 -51.86 -0.80 21.16
CA ASP A 170 -52.48 0.29 20.38
C ASP A 170 -53.43 1.31 21.09
N ILE A 171 -53.99 1.02 22.27
CA ILE A 171 -54.83 1.96 23.03
C ILE A 171 -54.66 1.78 24.55
N GLU A 172 -54.16 2.83 25.21
CA GLU A 172 -54.21 3.01 26.66
C GLU A 172 -55.23 4.08 27.05
N SER A 173 -55.65 4.15 28.32
CA SER A 173 -56.74 5.05 28.72
C SER A 173 -56.55 5.66 30.11
N LEU A 174 -56.92 6.92 30.25
CA LEU A 174 -56.98 7.65 31.52
C LEU A 174 -58.33 8.35 31.70
N ARG A 175 -58.70 8.62 32.94
CA ARG A 175 -59.87 9.43 33.31
C ARG A 175 -59.45 10.85 33.66
N VAL A 176 -60.17 11.83 33.12
CA VAL A 176 -60.06 13.25 33.48
C VAL A 176 -61.28 13.68 34.29
N GLU A 177 -61.10 14.42 35.37
CA GLU A 177 -62.17 14.90 36.26
C GLU A 177 -62.03 16.40 36.56
N LEU A 178 -63.13 17.13 36.41
CA LEU A 178 -63.27 18.52 36.80
C LEU A 178 -63.53 18.63 38.30
N ALA A 179 -62.65 19.30 39.04
CA ALA A 179 -62.86 19.57 40.46
C ALA A 179 -62.45 20.99 40.87
N ASN A 180 -62.69 21.31 42.13
CA ASN A 180 -62.29 22.57 42.78
C ASN A 180 -62.63 23.84 41.97
N PRO A 181 -63.88 24.01 41.46
CA PRO A 181 -64.23 25.19 40.69
C PRO A 181 -64.15 26.47 41.56
N ILE A 182 -63.54 27.52 41.00
CA ILE A 182 -63.38 28.84 41.64
C ILE A 182 -64.15 29.89 40.83
N GLY A 183 -64.73 30.86 41.54
CA GLY A 183 -65.42 32.00 40.96
C GLY A 183 -66.94 31.81 40.90
N THR A 184 -67.54 32.08 39.74
CA THR A 184 -69.02 32.04 39.57
C THR A 184 -69.57 30.67 39.20
N VAL A 185 -68.73 29.65 39.02
CA VAL A 185 -69.13 28.29 38.62
C VAL A 185 -69.89 27.62 39.77
N VAL A 186 -71.06 27.07 39.44
CA VAL A 186 -71.99 26.52 40.44
C VAL A 186 -72.06 24.99 40.37
N GLY A 187 -71.67 24.32 39.27
CA GLY A 187 -71.62 22.85 39.19
C GLY A 187 -71.11 22.32 37.85
N CYS A 188 -71.18 21.00 37.70
CA CYS A 188 -70.86 20.23 36.49
C CYS A 188 -72.00 19.21 36.24
N THR A 189 -72.41 19.02 34.99
CA THR A 189 -73.32 17.95 34.54
C THR A 189 -72.59 16.78 33.89
N GLN A 190 -71.39 17.01 33.35
CA GLN A 190 -70.45 16.01 32.86
C GLN A 190 -69.06 16.31 33.45
N PRO A 191 -68.87 15.97 34.75
CA PRO A 191 -67.64 16.28 35.48
C PRO A 191 -66.44 15.45 35.02
N ASP A 192 -66.65 14.36 34.30
CA ASP A 192 -65.60 13.44 33.87
C ASP A 192 -65.70 12.99 32.42
N ALA A 193 -64.54 12.61 31.88
CA ALA A 193 -64.38 12.01 30.55
C ALA A 193 -63.23 10.99 30.56
N THR A 194 -63.22 10.10 29.58
CA THR A 194 -62.08 9.20 29.31
C THR A 194 -61.25 9.74 28.16
N VAL A 195 -59.94 9.57 28.23
CA VAL A 195 -59.01 9.89 27.14
C VAL A 195 -58.24 8.63 26.80
N ASP A 196 -58.34 8.21 25.54
CA ASP A 196 -57.57 7.12 24.98
C ASP A 196 -56.24 7.68 24.42
N ILE A 197 -55.10 7.08 24.76
CA ILE A 197 -53.78 7.39 24.22
C ILE A 197 -53.47 6.33 23.15
N LEU A 198 -53.15 6.78 21.93
CA LEU A 198 -52.81 5.96 20.78
C LEU A 198 -51.29 5.98 20.60
N ASP A 199 -50.67 4.81 20.73
CA ASP A 199 -49.25 4.61 20.44
C ASP A 199 -48.93 5.03 18.99
N ASN A 200 -47.79 5.67 18.81
CA ASN A 200 -47.30 6.11 17.51
C ASN A 200 -46.02 5.38 17.05
N ASP A 201 -45.49 4.49 17.88
CA ASP A 201 -44.32 3.68 17.60
C ASP A 201 -44.66 2.38 16.88
N VAL A 202 -43.69 1.84 16.14
CA VAL A 202 -43.85 0.56 15.41
C VAL A 202 -42.58 -0.26 15.56
N ALA A 203 -42.69 -1.42 16.20
CA ALA A 203 -41.57 -2.33 16.35
C ALA A 203 -41.07 -2.88 15.01
N GLY A 204 -39.75 -2.97 14.87
CA GLY A 204 -39.10 -3.48 13.67
C GLY A 204 -37.59 -3.63 13.82
N ILE A 205 -37.00 -4.40 12.92
CA ILE A 205 -35.54 -4.55 12.81
C ILE A 205 -35.11 -3.84 11.53
N ILE A 206 -34.25 -2.84 11.66
CA ILE A 206 -33.77 -2.02 10.55
C ILE A 206 -32.40 -2.51 10.14
N ILE A 207 -32.23 -2.81 8.86
CA ILE A 207 -30.97 -3.16 8.22
C ILE A 207 -30.58 -2.00 7.30
N THR A 208 -29.39 -1.45 7.50
CA THR A 208 -28.88 -0.31 6.72
C THR A 208 -27.50 -0.64 6.16
N GLU A 209 -27.39 -0.69 4.84
CA GLU A 209 -26.12 -0.87 4.12
C GLU A 209 -25.24 0.39 4.20
N SER A 210 -23.92 0.23 4.14
CA SER A 210 -22.93 1.32 4.22
C SER A 210 -22.94 2.28 3.03
N GLY A 211 -23.62 1.92 1.93
CA GLY A 211 -23.59 2.65 0.66
C GLY A 211 -24.74 2.27 -0.29
N PRO A 212 -24.51 2.21 -1.62
CA PRO A 212 -25.53 1.80 -2.59
C PRO A 212 -25.87 0.30 -2.54
N GLY A 213 -25.06 -0.47 -1.82
CA GLY A 213 -25.18 -1.91 -1.59
C GLY A 213 -23.96 -2.41 -0.81
N THR A 214 -23.99 -3.66 -0.39
CA THR A 214 -22.86 -4.35 0.26
C THR A 214 -22.04 -5.05 -0.82
N ASN A 215 -20.77 -4.67 -0.99
CA ASN A 215 -19.91 -5.14 -2.08
C ASN A 215 -18.59 -5.67 -1.52
N VAL A 216 -18.23 -6.91 -1.83
CA VAL A 216 -16.98 -7.53 -1.36
C VAL A 216 -16.19 -8.10 -2.53
N VAL A 217 -14.89 -8.29 -2.32
CA VAL A 217 -14.00 -8.98 -3.27
C VAL A 217 -13.70 -10.37 -2.70
N GLU A 218 -13.63 -11.39 -3.54
CA GLU A 218 -13.08 -12.69 -3.15
C GLU A 218 -11.66 -12.54 -2.58
N LEU A 219 -11.33 -13.31 -1.54
CA LEU A 219 -10.06 -13.21 -0.80
C LEU A 219 -9.72 -11.81 -0.23
N GLY A 220 -10.63 -10.85 -0.32
CA GLY A 220 -10.42 -9.48 0.11
C GLY A 220 -10.22 -9.38 1.62
N VAL A 221 -9.04 -8.91 2.05
CA VAL A 221 -8.76 -8.58 3.46
C VAL A 221 -9.53 -7.35 3.96
N VAL A 222 -10.09 -6.55 3.04
CA VAL A 222 -10.97 -5.42 3.36
C VAL A 222 -12.39 -5.78 2.95
N GLY A 223 -13.24 -6.02 3.94
CA GLY A 223 -14.67 -6.25 3.74
C GLY A 223 -15.49 -4.97 3.65
N ASP A 224 -16.78 -5.13 3.34
CA ASP A 224 -17.79 -4.08 3.51
C ASP A 224 -18.52 -4.26 4.84
N THR A 225 -19.36 -3.30 5.19
CA THR A 225 -20.14 -3.32 6.43
C THR A 225 -21.59 -2.95 6.17
N TYR A 226 -22.46 -3.43 7.05
CA TYR A 226 -23.81 -2.90 7.19
C TYR A 226 -24.17 -2.87 8.67
N THR A 227 -25.28 -2.23 9.00
CA THR A 227 -25.73 -2.12 10.39
C THR A 227 -27.11 -2.71 10.61
N VAL A 228 -27.32 -3.23 11.81
CA VAL A 228 -28.61 -3.75 12.30
C VAL A 228 -28.98 -2.98 13.57
N GLN A 229 -30.20 -2.46 13.65
CA GLN A 229 -30.75 -1.81 14.84
C GLN A 229 -32.22 -2.18 15.05
N LEU A 230 -32.77 -1.88 16.23
CA LEU A 230 -34.23 -1.90 16.44
C LEU A 230 -34.84 -0.52 16.17
N ALA A 231 -36.12 -0.51 15.76
CA ALA A 231 -36.90 0.71 15.56
C ALA A 231 -37.41 1.30 16.90
N THR A 232 -37.72 0.43 17.85
CA THR A 232 -38.25 0.75 19.19
C THR A 232 -37.43 0.06 20.27
N ILE A 233 -37.54 0.53 21.51
CA ILE A 233 -36.94 -0.08 22.69
C ILE A 233 -37.75 -1.34 23.03
N PRO A 234 -37.13 -2.54 23.07
CA PRO A 234 -37.88 -3.76 23.29
C PRO A 234 -38.16 -3.98 24.79
N THR A 235 -39.19 -4.75 25.10
CA THR A 235 -39.57 -5.17 26.46
C THR A 235 -38.84 -6.44 26.92
N ALA A 236 -38.19 -7.15 25.99
CA ALA A 236 -37.34 -8.30 26.27
C ALA A 236 -36.15 -8.36 25.31
N VAL A 237 -35.12 -9.14 25.66
CA VAL A 237 -33.95 -9.31 24.80
C VAL A 237 -34.34 -9.84 23.41
N VAL A 238 -33.86 -9.16 22.37
CA VAL A 238 -33.98 -9.58 20.97
C VAL A 238 -32.62 -10.08 20.50
N THR A 239 -32.57 -11.35 20.09
CA THR A 239 -31.38 -11.95 19.48
C THR A 239 -31.60 -12.07 17.98
N VAL A 240 -30.81 -11.35 17.19
CA VAL A 240 -30.80 -11.43 15.72
C VAL A 240 -29.66 -12.36 15.30
N THR A 241 -29.98 -13.42 14.56
CA THR A 241 -28.99 -14.30 13.92
C THR A 241 -28.75 -13.82 12.50
N VAL A 242 -27.48 -13.61 12.18
CA VAL A 242 -26.98 -13.21 10.87
C VAL A 242 -26.33 -14.44 10.22
N SER A 243 -26.95 -15.00 9.19
CA SER A 243 -26.52 -16.24 8.55
C SER A 243 -26.07 -15.97 7.10
N PRO A 244 -24.76 -15.90 6.81
CA PRO A 244 -24.26 -15.89 5.44
C PRO A 244 -24.45 -17.27 4.78
N ASP A 245 -24.49 -17.30 3.46
CA ASP A 245 -24.25 -18.53 2.69
C ASP A 245 -22.74 -18.88 2.65
N GLY A 246 -22.38 -19.92 1.90
CA GLY A 246 -21.00 -20.40 1.83
C GLY A 246 -20.02 -19.45 1.15
N GLN A 247 -20.48 -18.38 0.50
CA GLN A 247 -19.66 -17.43 -0.25
C GLN A 247 -19.24 -16.22 0.59
N LEU A 248 -19.76 -16.10 1.82
CA LEU A 248 -19.56 -14.92 2.65
C LEU A 248 -19.12 -15.30 4.08
N ASN A 249 -18.37 -14.41 4.69
CA ASN A 249 -17.98 -14.49 6.10
C ASN A 249 -18.41 -13.22 6.82
N VAL A 250 -19.13 -13.38 7.94
CA VAL A 250 -19.67 -12.27 8.76
C VAL A 250 -18.92 -12.09 10.10
N GLY A 251 -17.66 -12.54 10.15
CA GLY A 251 -16.77 -12.44 11.30
C GLY A 251 -16.74 -13.67 12.22
N ALA A 252 -17.46 -14.74 11.87
CA ALA A 252 -17.45 -16.01 12.62
C ALA A 252 -16.81 -17.19 11.85
N GLY A 253 -16.26 -16.92 10.65
CA GLY A 253 -15.77 -17.93 9.71
C GLY A 253 -16.70 -18.07 8.49
N ASP A 254 -16.19 -18.74 7.46
CA ASP A 254 -16.82 -18.84 6.15
C ASP A 254 -18.14 -19.62 6.22
N GLY A 255 -19.24 -18.99 5.81
CA GLY A 255 -20.59 -19.54 5.92
C GLY A 255 -21.07 -19.79 7.35
N ILE A 256 -20.39 -19.25 8.37
CA ILE A 256 -20.76 -19.43 9.77
C ILE A 256 -21.56 -18.22 10.27
N ALA A 257 -22.74 -18.50 10.83
CA ALA A 257 -23.62 -17.48 11.37
C ALA A 257 -23.04 -16.81 12.64
N THR A 258 -23.37 -15.54 12.83
CA THR A 258 -23.10 -14.76 14.05
C THR A 258 -24.42 -14.28 14.68
N THR A 259 -24.37 -13.78 15.92
CA THR A 259 -25.55 -13.25 16.62
C THR A 259 -25.32 -11.84 17.16
N LEU A 260 -26.35 -11.00 17.05
CA LEU A 260 -26.43 -9.65 17.61
C LEU A 260 -27.51 -9.65 18.70
N ASN A 261 -27.19 -9.10 19.87
CA ASN A 261 -28.12 -9.06 21.00
C ASN A 261 -28.49 -7.61 21.33
N PHE A 262 -29.79 -7.34 21.38
CA PHE A 262 -30.37 -6.05 21.77
C PHE A 262 -31.09 -6.23 23.11
N PHE A 263 -30.71 -5.44 24.11
CA PHE A 263 -31.24 -5.51 25.47
C PHE A 263 -32.45 -4.58 25.61
N PRO A 264 -33.35 -4.81 26.60
CA PRO A 264 -34.55 -4.00 26.82
C PRO A 264 -34.22 -2.65 27.47
N ASP A 265 -33.47 -1.83 26.75
CA ASP A 265 -33.09 -0.47 27.12
C ASP A 265 -32.76 0.36 25.86
N ALA A 266 -32.51 1.66 26.04
CA ALA A 266 -32.25 2.59 24.95
C ALA A 266 -31.03 2.24 24.07
N THR A 267 -30.14 1.33 24.49
CA THR A 267 -29.03 0.85 23.65
C THR A 267 -29.51 -0.01 22.49
N ALA A 268 -30.73 -0.54 22.54
CA ALA A 268 -31.33 -1.28 21.42
C ALA A 268 -31.48 -0.46 20.13
N LEU A 269 -31.58 0.87 20.27
CA LEU A 269 -31.71 1.80 19.17
C LEU A 269 -30.36 2.15 18.52
N ALA A 270 -29.24 1.76 19.13
CA ALA A 270 -27.91 1.98 18.58
C ALA A 270 -27.61 0.93 17.49
N PRO A 271 -27.16 1.33 16.28
CA PRO A 271 -26.76 0.38 15.25
C PRO A 271 -25.58 -0.49 15.67
N GLN A 272 -25.71 -1.80 15.48
CA GLN A 272 -24.61 -2.77 15.58
C GLN A 272 -24.07 -3.07 14.19
N THR A 273 -22.77 -2.98 14.01
CA THR A 273 -22.10 -3.20 12.71
C THR A 273 -21.81 -4.69 12.48
N VAL A 274 -22.12 -5.17 11.27
CA VAL A 274 -21.67 -6.45 10.73
C VAL A 274 -20.63 -6.17 9.65
N THR A 275 -19.48 -6.82 9.75
CA THR A 275 -18.45 -6.81 8.70
C THR A 275 -18.64 -8.04 7.83
N VAL A 276 -18.60 -7.85 6.51
CA VAL A 276 -18.79 -8.90 5.50
C VAL A 276 -17.55 -8.98 4.63
N THR A 277 -17.00 -10.17 4.45
CA THR A 277 -15.92 -10.46 3.49
C THR A 277 -16.34 -11.57 2.53
N GLY A 278 -15.81 -11.55 1.31
CA GLY A 278 -15.95 -12.64 0.35
C GLY A 278 -15.10 -13.84 0.77
N VAL A 279 -15.62 -15.05 0.56
CA VAL A 279 -14.87 -16.29 0.73
C VAL A 279 -14.28 -16.63 -0.62
N GLY A 280 -12.96 -16.77 -0.72
CA GLY A 280 -12.34 -17.25 -1.95
C GLY A 280 -12.12 -18.75 -1.92
N ASP A 281 -12.43 -19.42 -3.03
CA ASP A 281 -12.16 -20.85 -3.22
C ASP A 281 -10.98 -21.12 -4.17
N GLY A 282 -10.37 -20.06 -4.69
CA GLY A 282 -9.20 -20.11 -5.56
C GLY A 282 -9.54 -20.57 -6.96
N PHE A 283 -10.73 -20.26 -7.48
CA PHE A 283 -11.07 -20.37 -8.89
C PHE A 283 -11.74 -19.08 -9.36
N GLY A 284 -11.34 -18.55 -10.51
CA GLY A 284 -12.04 -17.43 -11.12
C GLY A 284 -13.46 -17.82 -11.57
N GLU A 285 -14.46 -17.49 -10.76
CA GLU A 285 -15.88 -17.73 -11.08
C GLU A 285 -16.50 -16.51 -11.78
N GLY A 286 -15.84 -15.36 -11.67
CA GLY A 286 -16.34 -14.06 -12.14
C GLY A 286 -17.35 -13.44 -11.19
N ASP A 287 -17.74 -12.19 -11.47
CA ASP A 287 -18.66 -11.44 -10.62
C ASP A 287 -19.98 -12.20 -10.39
N HIS A 288 -20.33 -12.39 -9.13
CA HIS A 288 -21.54 -13.09 -8.70
C HIS A 288 -22.09 -12.48 -7.40
N THR A 289 -23.03 -13.17 -6.75
CA THR A 289 -23.69 -12.65 -5.53
C THR A 289 -23.75 -13.69 -4.43
N GLY A 290 -23.55 -13.27 -3.18
CA GLY A 290 -23.85 -14.02 -1.97
C GLY A 290 -25.11 -13.51 -1.27
N THR A 291 -25.64 -14.30 -0.34
CA THR A 291 -26.85 -13.96 0.43
C THR A 291 -26.60 -14.04 1.93
N ILE A 292 -27.03 -13.03 2.67
CA ILE A 292 -27.11 -13.04 4.14
C ILE A 292 -28.58 -13.04 4.56
N THR A 293 -28.98 -14.07 5.30
CA THR A 293 -30.34 -14.19 5.86
C THR A 293 -30.36 -13.83 7.34
N HIS A 294 -31.32 -13.01 7.73
CA HIS A 294 -31.54 -12.58 9.09
C HIS A 294 -32.75 -13.28 9.70
N THR A 295 -32.61 -13.75 10.93
CA THR A 295 -33.73 -14.25 11.73
C THR A 295 -33.64 -13.64 13.12
N ALA A 296 -34.76 -13.50 13.83
CA ALA A 296 -34.74 -13.01 15.20
C ALA A 296 -35.55 -13.89 16.13
N GLN A 297 -35.11 -13.96 17.39
CA GLN A 297 -35.80 -14.64 18.48
C GLN A 297 -35.91 -13.67 19.65
N THR A 298 -37.12 -13.56 20.19
CA THR A 298 -37.39 -12.68 21.34
C THR A 298 -38.56 -13.23 22.18
N ALA A 299 -38.67 -12.76 23.42
CA ALA A 299 -39.87 -12.91 24.25
C ALA A 299 -40.77 -11.67 24.21
N ASP A 300 -40.32 -10.60 23.56
CA ASP A 300 -41.05 -9.37 23.33
C ASP A 300 -42.32 -9.66 22.53
N ALA A 301 -43.47 -9.24 23.05
CA ALA A 301 -44.77 -9.50 22.43
C ALA A 301 -44.96 -8.69 21.13
N ASN A 302 -44.42 -7.48 21.07
CA ASN A 302 -44.64 -6.52 20.00
C ASN A 302 -43.85 -6.93 18.75
N LEU A 303 -42.60 -7.38 18.94
CA LEU A 303 -41.83 -8.00 17.84
C LEU A 303 -42.33 -9.40 17.45
N ARG A 304 -42.98 -10.15 18.35
CA ARG A 304 -43.48 -11.52 18.05
C ARG A 304 -44.67 -11.56 17.10
N ALA A 305 -45.46 -10.49 17.01
CA ALA A 305 -46.67 -10.44 16.19
C ALA A 305 -46.37 -10.53 14.66
N GLY A 306 -45.11 -10.44 14.27
CA GLY A 306 -44.64 -10.62 12.91
C GLY A 306 -43.32 -9.88 12.78
N ILE A 307 -42.22 -10.55 13.12
CA ILE A 307 -40.87 -9.98 13.05
C ILE A 307 -40.69 -9.38 11.65
N THR A 308 -40.63 -8.06 11.60
CA THR A 308 -40.53 -7.32 10.35
C THR A 308 -39.12 -6.78 10.24
N PHE A 309 -38.43 -7.21 9.19
CA PHE A 309 -37.15 -6.65 8.79
C PHE A 309 -37.39 -5.58 7.72
N ILE A 310 -36.74 -4.43 7.86
CA ILE A 310 -36.83 -3.32 6.93
C ILE A 310 -35.43 -3.11 6.33
N PRO A 311 -35.26 -3.22 4.99
CA PRO A 311 -36.30 -3.43 3.96
C PRO A 311 -36.78 -4.88 3.82
N GLY A 312 -36.04 -5.86 4.36
CA GLY A 312 -36.36 -7.28 4.30
C GLY A 312 -35.33 -8.10 5.09
N SER A 313 -35.57 -9.39 5.26
CA SER A 313 -34.68 -10.28 6.05
C SER A 313 -33.47 -10.80 5.26
N GLU A 314 -33.48 -10.65 3.94
CA GLU A 314 -32.38 -11.08 3.07
C GLU A 314 -31.62 -9.85 2.56
N LEU A 315 -30.30 -9.95 2.62
CA LEU A 315 -29.37 -8.98 2.08
C LEU A 315 -28.56 -9.68 0.97
N THR A 316 -28.63 -9.16 -0.25
CA THR A 316 -27.79 -9.62 -1.37
C THR A 316 -26.49 -8.84 -1.33
N VAL A 317 -25.37 -9.56 -1.44
CA VAL A 317 -24.03 -8.99 -1.45
C VAL A 317 -23.43 -9.25 -2.82
N ASP A 318 -22.98 -8.21 -3.50
CA ASP A 318 -22.24 -8.36 -4.76
C ASP A 318 -20.80 -8.78 -4.44
N ILE A 319 -20.33 -9.83 -5.11
CA ILE A 319 -19.00 -10.41 -4.93
C ILE A 319 -18.25 -10.25 -6.26
N SER A 320 -17.19 -9.46 -6.26
CA SER A 320 -16.30 -9.33 -7.42
C SER A 320 -15.08 -10.23 -7.27
N GLU A 321 -14.54 -10.67 -8.40
CA GLU A 321 -13.30 -11.45 -8.46
C GLU A 321 -12.09 -10.62 -8.00
N ASP A 322 -11.07 -11.28 -7.45
CA ASP A 322 -9.76 -10.66 -7.26
C ASP A 322 -9.01 -10.63 -8.60
N PHE A 323 -8.69 -9.44 -9.08
CA PHE A 323 -7.90 -9.21 -10.30
C PHE A 323 -6.48 -8.75 -9.99
N SER A 324 -6.03 -8.85 -8.74
CA SER A 324 -4.67 -8.49 -8.39
C SER A 324 -3.72 -9.65 -8.72
N PRO A 325 -2.75 -9.47 -9.63
CA PRO A 325 -1.81 -10.53 -9.94
C PRO A 325 -0.86 -10.80 -8.77
N PRO A 326 -0.41 -12.06 -8.60
CA PRO A 326 0.62 -12.39 -7.62
C PRO A 326 1.96 -11.77 -8.02
N ARG A 327 2.73 -11.31 -7.03
CA ARG A 327 4.05 -10.68 -7.20
C ARG A 327 5.08 -11.29 -6.28
N VAL A 328 6.34 -11.28 -6.70
CA VAL A 328 7.49 -11.64 -5.85
C VAL A 328 7.83 -10.44 -4.97
N ILE A 329 7.87 -10.65 -3.66
CA ILE A 329 8.09 -9.60 -2.67
C ILE A 329 9.35 -9.81 -1.84
N GLU A 330 10.02 -10.95 -1.98
CA GLU A 330 11.27 -11.24 -1.29
C GLU A 330 12.06 -12.31 -2.05
N VAL A 331 13.36 -12.08 -2.18
CA VAL A 331 14.34 -13.11 -2.55
C VAL A 331 15.30 -13.29 -1.38
N ALA A 332 15.53 -14.53 -0.99
CA ALA A 332 16.45 -14.87 0.07
C ALA A 332 17.26 -16.11 -0.27
N VAL A 333 18.42 -16.25 0.37
CA VAL A 333 19.28 -17.43 0.25
C VAL A 333 19.52 -18.05 1.62
N THR A 334 19.72 -19.36 1.65
CA THR A 334 20.05 -20.10 2.88
C THR A 334 20.88 -21.34 2.55
N GLY A 335 21.48 -21.93 3.57
CA GLY A 335 22.20 -23.20 3.49
C GLY A 335 21.51 -24.29 4.31
N SER A 336 21.57 -25.55 3.88
CA SER A 336 20.99 -26.67 4.62
C SER A 336 21.63 -26.90 6.00
N THR A 337 22.84 -26.37 6.21
CA THR A 337 23.57 -26.38 7.49
C THR A 337 23.28 -25.16 8.36
N TRP A 338 22.61 -24.14 7.83
CA TRP A 338 22.39 -22.89 8.54
C TRP A 338 21.36 -23.07 9.67
N PRO A 339 21.62 -22.56 10.90
CA PRO A 339 20.65 -22.51 11.97
C PRO A 339 19.41 -21.68 11.60
N THR A 340 18.24 -22.05 12.12
CA THR A 340 16.97 -21.37 11.83
C THR A 340 16.90 -19.91 12.32
N ASP A 341 17.84 -19.47 13.16
CA ASP A 341 17.95 -18.12 13.70
C ASP A 341 19.21 -17.36 13.22
N LEU A 342 19.99 -17.94 12.30
CA LEU A 342 21.18 -17.30 11.74
C LEU A 342 20.81 -15.97 11.06
N LEU A 343 21.62 -14.91 11.25
CA LEU A 343 21.31 -13.55 10.78
C LEU A 343 19.95 -13.00 11.30
N GLY A 344 19.40 -13.59 12.37
CA GLY A 344 18.09 -13.26 12.94
C GLY A 344 16.89 -13.90 12.25
N THR A 345 17.06 -14.53 11.08
CA THR A 345 15.94 -15.10 10.29
C THR A 345 16.17 -16.52 9.77
N GLY A 346 17.38 -17.07 9.94
CA GLY A 346 17.82 -18.35 9.36
C GLY A 346 18.15 -18.27 7.87
N ARG A 347 18.10 -17.08 7.27
CA ARG A 347 18.34 -16.82 5.85
C ARG A 347 19.00 -15.45 5.67
N HIS A 348 19.64 -15.26 4.52
CA HIS A 348 20.09 -13.96 4.08
C HIS A 348 19.07 -13.40 3.08
N ILE A 349 18.37 -12.34 3.48
CA ILE A 349 17.41 -11.66 2.60
C ILE A 349 18.19 -10.72 1.70
N ILE A 350 18.00 -10.84 0.39
CA ILE A 350 18.65 -9.94 -0.57
C ILE A 350 18.02 -8.56 -0.42
N PRO A 351 18.81 -7.50 -0.20
CA PRO A 351 18.30 -6.14 -0.14
C PRO A 351 17.58 -5.77 -1.43
N VAL A 352 16.39 -5.20 -1.32
CA VAL A 352 15.62 -4.65 -2.45
C VAL A 352 15.33 -3.18 -2.17
N GLY A 353 14.88 -2.42 -3.17
CA GLY A 353 14.68 -0.97 -3.00
C GLY A 353 15.92 -0.11 -3.25
N SER A 354 17.06 -0.72 -3.57
CA SER A 354 18.33 -0.02 -3.84
C SER A 354 19.32 -0.89 -4.63
N GLN A 355 20.38 -0.25 -5.14
CA GLN A 355 21.48 -0.92 -5.85
C GLN A 355 22.25 -1.94 -4.97
N GLU A 356 22.02 -1.98 -3.65
CA GLU A 356 22.57 -3.03 -2.78
C GLU A 356 22.09 -4.44 -3.19
N GLN A 357 20.99 -4.54 -3.95
CA GLN A 357 20.51 -5.81 -4.52
C GLN A 357 21.60 -6.53 -5.35
N PHE A 358 22.48 -5.77 -6.00
CA PHE A 358 23.53 -6.33 -6.84
C PHE A 358 24.81 -6.65 -6.06
N LEU A 359 24.90 -6.36 -4.76
CA LEU A 359 26.09 -6.72 -4.01
C LEU A 359 26.23 -8.24 -3.93
N PRO A 360 27.45 -8.78 -4.03
CA PRO A 360 27.66 -10.21 -3.92
C PRO A 360 27.30 -10.72 -2.53
N VAL A 361 26.65 -11.87 -2.46
CA VAL A 361 26.42 -12.58 -1.21
C VAL A 361 27.75 -13.21 -0.77
N PRO A 362 28.30 -12.83 0.40
CA PRO A 362 29.67 -13.17 0.78
C PRO A 362 29.79 -14.45 1.60
N TYR A 363 28.68 -15.14 1.84
CA TYR A 363 28.63 -16.33 2.67
C TYR A 363 28.82 -17.60 1.84
N PRO A 364 29.59 -18.59 2.34
CA PRO A 364 29.68 -19.90 1.71
C PRO A 364 28.45 -20.76 2.02
N ASP A 365 28.44 -21.99 1.47
CA ASP A 365 27.46 -23.05 1.78
C ASP A 365 26.00 -22.69 1.49
N ILE A 366 25.76 -21.76 0.56
CA ILE A 366 24.41 -21.43 0.07
C ILE A 366 23.95 -22.54 -0.86
N ASP A 367 22.92 -23.30 -0.48
CA ASP A 367 22.38 -24.40 -1.30
C ASP A 367 20.86 -24.27 -1.53
N ARG A 368 20.26 -23.14 -1.14
CA ARG A 368 18.86 -22.83 -1.36
C ARG A 368 18.61 -21.38 -1.74
N ILE A 369 17.71 -21.18 -2.70
CA ILE A 369 17.11 -19.89 -3.03
C ILE A 369 15.63 -19.97 -2.67
N GLN A 370 15.12 -18.94 -2.00
CA GLN A 370 13.73 -18.80 -1.60
C GLN A 370 13.12 -17.55 -2.21
N LEU A 371 11.92 -17.69 -2.80
CA LEU A 371 11.12 -16.58 -3.29
C LEU A 371 9.81 -16.55 -2.49
N ARG A 372 9.48 -15.41 -1.91
CA ARG A 372 8.19 -15.20 -1.25
C ARG A 372 7.29 -14.37 -2.14
N LEU A 373 6.06 -14.82 -2.32
CA LEU A 373 5.02 -14.10 -3.06
C LEU A 373 4.06 -13.39 -2.09
N ASP A 374 3.38 -12.34 -2.55
CA ASP A 374 2.33 -11.66 -1.78
C ASP A 374 1.01 -12.44 -1.73
N ASP A 375 0.83 -13.40 -2.65
CA ASP A 375 -0.33 -14.30 -2.67
C ASP A 375 0.07 -15.78 -2.91
N GLY A 376 -0.86 -16.70 -2.62
CA GLY A 376 -0.72 -18.12 -2.84
C GLY A 376 -0.85 -18.51 -4.32
N VAL A 377 0.17 -19.16 -4.87
CA VAL A 377 0.21 -19.52 -6.30
C VAL A 377 0.21 -21.02 -6.60
N ILE A 378 -0.22 -21.35 -7.81
CA ILE A 378 -0.01 -22.62 -8.50
C ILE A 378 1.31 -22.52 -9.27
N ILE A 379 2.30 -23.30 -8.84
CA ILE A 379 3.69 -23.20 -9.30
C ILE A 379 4.36 -24.57 -9.25
N ASP A 380 5.23 -24.86 -10.22
CA ASP A 380 6.06 -26.06 -10.20
C ASP A 380 7.50 -25.82 -10.67
N HIS A 381 8.34 -26.85 -10.61
CA HIS A 381 9.77 -26.75 -10.97
C HIS A 381 10.04 -26.28 -12.41
N THR A 382 9.11 -26.50 -13.35
CA THR A 382 9.26 -26.11 -14.76
C THR A 382 9.05 -24.62 -14.99
N ASP A 383 8.48 -23.92 -14.01
CA ASP A 383 8.34 -22.46 -14.05
C ASP A 383 9.66 -21.75 -13.73
N PHE A 384 10.66 -22.46 -13.20
CA PHE A 384 11.96 -21.91 -12.86
C PHE A 384 13.04 -22.26 -13.89
N ALA A 385 13.92 -21.29 -14.15
CA ALA A 385 15.21 -21.53 -14.78
C ALA A 385 16.29 -20.72 -14.07
N ILE A 386 17.46 -21.32 -13.87
CA ILE A 386 18.62 -20.64 -13.30
C ILE A 386 19.81 -20.88 -14.21
N THR A 387 20.42 -19.78 -14.62
CA THR A 387 21.64 -19.77 -15.44
C THR A 387 22.67 -18.91 -14.73
N GLY A 388 23.94 -19.30 -14.79
CA GLY A 388 25.07 -18.48 -14.37
C GLY A 388 26.07 -18.30 -15.50
N ILE A 389 27.07 -17.45 -15.26
CA ILE A 389 28.19 -17.22 -16.17
C ILE A 389 29.17 -18.40 -16.09
N ASN A 390 29.51 -18.81 -14.87
CA ASN A 390 30.48 -19.88 -14.64
C ASN A 390 29.83 -21.26 -14.84
N GLN A 391 28.51 -21.34 -14.65
CA GLN A 391 27.72 -22.52 -14.96
C GLN A 391 26.45 -22.18 -15.76
N ALA A 392 26.42 -22.64 -17.01
CA ALA A 392 25.34 -22.34 -17.95
C ALA A 392 23.91 -22.73 -17.49
N SER A 393 23.77 -23.68 -16.56
CA SER A 393 22.48 -24.05 -15.98
C SER A 393 22.62 -24.76 -14.63
N TYR A 394 21.72 -24.47 -13.69
CA TYR A 394 21.66 -25.14 -12.39
C TYR A 394 20.43 -26.05 -12.28
N ASP A 395 20.66 -27.30 -11.89
CA ASP A 395 19.59 -28.22 -11.54
C ASP A 395 19.21 -28.07 -10.05
N ALA A 396 17.93 -27.85 -9.77
CA ALA A 396 17.39 -27.72 -8.43
C ALA A 396 16.18 -28.63 -8.22
N THR A 397 16.02 -29.09 -6.98
CA THR A 397 14.75 -29.65 -6.51
C THR A 397 13.84 -28.52 -6.01
N PHE A 398 12.52 -28.71 -6.10
CA PHE A 398 11.53 -27.67 -5.83
C PHE A 398 10.56 -28.08 -4.73
N SER A 399 10.21 -27.13 -3.87
CA SER A 399 9.07 -27.22 -2.95
C SER A 399 8.38 -25.87 -2.78
N TYR A 400 7.07 -25.88 -2.54
CA TYR A 400 6.27 -24.69 -2.27
C TYR A 400 5.50 -24.85 -0.95
N ASP A 401 5.60 -23.85 -0.07
CA ASP A 401 4.82 -23.77 1.16
C ASP A 401 3.68 -22.75 0.97
N GLN A 402 2.46 -23.27 0.87
CA GLN A 402 1.25 -22.46 0.65
C GLN A 402 0.90 -21.58 1.85
N ALA A 403 1.31 -21.94 3.07
CA ALA A 403 1.00 -21.14 4.27
C ALA A 403 1.86 -19.87 4.36
N THR A 404 3.02 -19.87 3.72
CA THR A 404 3.97 -18.76 3.72
C THR A 404 4.21 -18.18 2.32
N SER A 405 3.47 -18.65 1.32
CA SER A 405 3.64 -18.36 -0.11
C SER A 405 5.11 -18.35 -0.54
N THR A 406 5.87 -19.34 -0.07
CA THR A 406 7.32 -19.40 -0.28
C THR A 406 7.71 -20.57 -1.15
N ALA A 407 8.24 -20.27 -2.34
CA ALA A 407 8.92 -21.22 -3.21
C ALA A 407 10.37 -21.40 -2.76
N THR A 408 10.85 -22.65 -2.69
CA THR A 408 12.23 -22.97 -2.35
C THR A 408 12.83 -23.88 -3.40
N LEU A 409 13.93 -23.41 -4.00
CA LEU A 409 14.81 -24.17 -4.89
C LEU A 409 15.98 -24.68 -4.05
N SER A 410 16.23 -26.00 -4.07
CA SER A 410 17.32 -26.64 -3.33
C SER A 410 18.28 -27.35 -4.26
N PHE A 411 19.56 -26.97 -4.20
CA PHE A 411 20.64 -27.51 -5.02
C PHE A 411 21.29 -28.71 -4.33
N ALA A 412 21.85 -29.62 -5.13
CA ALA A 412 22.52 -30.81 -4.60
C ALA A 412 23.88 -30.49 -3.95
N GLU A 413 24.53 -29.44 -4.44
CA GLU A 413 25.79 -28.88 -3.94
C GLU A 413 25.59 -27.38 -3.72
N PRO A 414 26.35 -26.75 -2.80
CA PRO A 414 26.33 -25.30 -2.64
C PRO A 414 26.64 -24.56 -3.95
N LEU A 415 26.01 -23.41 -4.13
CA LEU A 415 26.29 -22.47 -5.21
C LEU A 415 27.72 -21.96 -5.05
N GLY A 416 28.53 -22.17 -6.08
CA GLY A 416 29.87 -21.59 -6.16
C GLY A 416 29.84 -20.11 -6.53
N THR A 417 31.03 -19.52 -6.66
CA THR A 417 31.20 -18.17 -7.21
C THR A 417 30.55 -18.09 -8.59
N ASP A 418 29.53 -17.25 -8.75
CA ASP A 418 28.83 -17.03 -10.02
C ASP A 418 27.92 -15.79 -9.94
N GLN A 419 27.56 -15.25 -11.10
CA GLN A 419 26.44 -14.31 -11.25
C GLN A 419 25.26 -15.07 -11.85
N LEU A 420 24.24 -15.28 -11.03
CA LEU A 420 23.06 -16.06 -11.38
C LEU A 420 21.95 -15.17 -11.91
N GLN A 421 21.33 -15.57 -13.01
CA GLN A 421 20.02 -15.08 -13.43
C GLN A 421 18.97 -16.12 -13.07
N LEU A 422 18.10 -15.74 -12.13
CA LEU A 422 16.92 -16.49 -11.73
C LEU A 422 15.74 -16.02 -12.58
N ARG A 423 15.13 -16.94 -13.31
CA ARG A 423 13.88 -16.73 -14.04
C ARG A 423 12.75 -17.49 -13.36
N LEU A 424 11.67 -16.79 -13.04
CA LEU A 424 10.38 -17.39 -12.75
C LEU A 424 9.38 -17.00 -13.86
N SER A 425 8.75 -17.99 -14.46
CA SER A 425 7.88 -17.80 -15.61
C SER A 425 6.58 -17.10 -15.25
N ASP A 426 6.10 -16.26 -16.17
CA ASP A 426 4.76 -15.66 -16.17
C ASP A 426 3.59 -16.68 -16.32
N ARG A 427 3.90 -17.98 -16.26
CA ARG A 427 2.93 -19.09 -16.29
C ARG A 427 2.39 -19.42 -14.91
N VAL A 428 3.08 -18.98 -13.87
CA VAL A 428 2.59 -19.05 -12.49
C VAL A 428 1.30 -18.25 -12.39
N THR A 429 0.30 -18.83 -11.76
CA THR A 429 -0.97 -18.16 -11.49
C THR A 429 -1.32 -18.24 -10.02
N ASP A 430 -2.11 -17.31 -9.52
CA ASP A 430 -2.80 -17.47 -8.24
C ASP A 430 -3.97 -18.48 -8.36
N GLY A 431 -4.78 -18.58 -7.31
CA GLY A 431 -6.03 -19.36 -7.34
C GLY A 431 -7.02 -18.85 -8.41
N PRO A 432 -7.41 -17.55 -8.37
CA PRO A 432 -8.28 -16.94 -9.37
C PRO A 432 -7.85 -17.16 -10.84
N GLY A 433 -6.55 -17.34 -11.09
CA GLY A 433 -5.96 -17.57 -12.39
C GLY A 433 -5.25 -16.35 -12.98
N ASN A 434 -5.07 -15.28 -12.20
CA ASN A 434 -4.26 -14.13 -12.58
C ASN A 434 -2.81 -14.58 -12.72
N ARG A 435 -2.12 -14.09 -13.75
CA ARG A 435 -0.73 -14.47 -14.04
C ARG A 435 0.22 -13.65 -13.19
N LEU A 436 1.36 -14.21 -12.83
CA LEU A 436 2.45 -13.50 -12.17
C LEU A 436 2.71 -12.15 -12.85
N ASP A 437 2.72 -11.08 -12.05
CA ASP A 437 3.16 -9.72 -12.40
C ASP A 437 4.66 -9.65 -12.07
N GLY A 438 5.44 -10.21 -12.97
CA GLY A 438 6.80 -10.65 -12.71
C GLY A 438 7.88 -9.61 -12.98
N GLU A 439 7.58 -8.53 -13.70
CA GLU A 439 8.58 -7.58 -14.19
C GLU A 439 9.53 -7.09 -13.09
N TRP A 440 10.84 -7.25 -13.29
CA TRP A 440 11.86 -6.77 -12.37
C TRP A 440 12.99 -6.10 -13.17
N ALA A 441 12.90 -4.78 -13.35
CA ALA A 441 13.64 -4.11 -14.44
C ALA A 441 14.70 -3.09 -14.00
N ASP A 442 14.68 -2.57 -12.77
CA ASP A 442 15.43 -1.35 -12.42
C ASP A 442 16.40 -1.48 -11.23
N GLY A 443 16.41 -2.63 -10.55
CA GLY A 443 17.25 -2.85 -9.36
C GLY A 443 16.96 -1.90 -8.20
N ILE A 444 15.81 -1.23 -8.21
CA ILE A 444 15.33 -0.37 -7.13
C ILE A 444 13.88 -0.68 -6.75
N SER A 445 13.19 -1.55 -7.48
CA SER A 445 11.92 -2.15 -7.05
C SER A 445 12.06 -2.84 -5.69
N THR A 446 10.98 -2.78 -4.90
CA THR A 446 10.85 -3.54 -3.65
C THR A 446 9.96 -4.77 -3.80
N ILE A 447 9.18 -4.84 -4.88
CA ILE A 447 8.28 -5.92 -5.27
C ILE A 447 8.32 -6.04 -6.81
N SER A 448 8.07 -7.23 -7.35
CA SER A 448 7.97 -7.41 -8.80
C SER A 448 6.70 -6.77 -9.37
N GLY A 449 6.72 -6.54 -10.67
CA GLY A 449 5.55 -6.20 -11.45
C GLY A 449 5.34 -4.71 -11.74
N ASP A 450 4.50 -4.42 -12.72
CA ASP A 450 4.00 -3.09 -13.06
C ASP A 450 2.50 -2.90 -12.72
N GLY A 451 1.90 -3.88 -12.05
CA GLY A 451 0.49 -3.94 -11.68
C GLY A 451 -0.40 -4.58 -12.76
N VAL A 452 0.19 -5.23 -13.77
CA VAL A 452 -0.52 -5.90 -14.85
C VAL A 452 -0.07 -7.35 -14.93
N ASP A 453 -1.03 -8.28 -15.02
CA ASP A 453 -0.75 -9.70 -15.25
C ASP A 453 0.20 -9.97 -16.41
N GLY A 454 1.26 -10.72 -16.13
CA GLY A 454 2.24 -11.17 -17.10
C GLY A 454 3.65 -10.72 -16.73
N GLY A 455 4.61 -11.13 -17.56
CA GLY A 455 6.02 -10.83 -17.33
C GLY A 455 6.76 -11.90 -16.55
N ASP A 456 7.90 -12.32 -17.09
CA ASP A 456 8.79 -13.21 -16.35
C ASP A 456 9.52 -12.41 -15.27
N PHE A 457 9.61 -12.97 -14.07
CA PHE A 457 10.47 -12.44 -13.04
C PHE A 457 11.92 -12.85 -13.33
N LEU A 458 12.74 -11.86 -13.65
CA LEU A 458 14.17 -12.00 -13.91
C LEU A 458 14.96 -11.29 -12.81
N PHE A 459 15.69 -12.05 -12.01
CA PHE A 459 16.41 -11.54 -10.85
C PHE A 459 17.87 -11.95 -10.89
N THR A 460 18.77 -10.98 -10.79
CA THR A 460 20.21 -11.23 -10.69
C THR A 460 20.60 -11.48 -9.24
N LEU A 461 21.31 -12.57 -8.98
CA LEU A 461 21.87 -12.94 -7.69
C LEU A 461 23.37 -13.20 -7.85
N ASN A 462 24.17 -12.36 -7.22
CA ASN A 462 25.62 -12.48 -7.22
C ASN A 462 26.08 -13.32 -6.01
N VAL A 463 26.80 -14.40 -6.24
CA VAL A 463 27.36 -15.26 -5.18
C VAL A 463 28.88 -15.16 -5.26
N LEU A 464 29.52 -14.62 -4.23
CA LEU A 464 30.98 -14.50 -4.15
C LEU A 464 31.43 -14.66 -2.69
N PRO A 465 31.57 -15.90 -2.19
CA PRO A 465 32.02 -16.14 -0.84
C PRO A 465 33.38 -15.47 -0.58
N GLY A 466 33.49 -14.68 0.48
CA GLY A 466 34.73 -13.95 0.78
C GLY A 466 34.71 -12.45 0.47
N ASP A 467 33.83 -11.95 -0.42
CA ASP A 467 33.81 -10.52 -0.76
C ASP A 467 33.06 -9.72 0.31
N THR A 468 33.78 -9.36 1.35
CA THR A 468 33.22 -8.71 2.53
C THR A 468 33.06 -7.20 2.31
N GLY A 469 33.77 -6.64 1.33
CA GLY A 469 33.68 -5.24 0.90
C GLY A 469 32.59 -4.96 -0.12
N GLY A 470 32.07 -5.98 -0.80
CA GLY A 470 31.08 -5.85 -1.87
C GLY A 470 31.64 -5.20 -3.13
N ASN A 471 32.93 -5.39 -3.40
CA ASN A 471 33.62 -4.80 -4.54
C ASN A 471 33.72 -5.76 -5.75
N PHE A 472 33.05 -6.92 -5.68
CA PHE A 472 32.99 -7.96 -6.70
C PHE A 472 34.32 -8.72 -6.91
N THR A 473 35.27 -8.60 -5.98
CA THR A 473 36.55 -9.32 -6.01
C THR A 473 37.00 -9.67 -4.60
N VAL A 474 37.32 -10.95 -4.35
CA VAL A 474 37.94 -11.35 -3.07
C VAL A 474 39.43 -11.00 -3.10
N GLY A 475 39.81 -9.92 -2.41
CA GLY A 475 41.14 -9.34 -2.56
C GLY A 475 41.80 -8.85 -1.27
N VAL A 476 42.76 -7.94 -1.47
CA VAL A 476 43.53 -7.35 -0.36
C VAL A 476 42.69 -6.47 0.56
N ASP A 477 41.60 -5.89 0.02
CA ASP A 477 40.69 -5.05 0.79
C ASP A 477 39.87 -5.91 1.77
N ASP A 478 39.37 -7.07 1.34
CA ASP A 478 38.67 -8.03 2.21
C ASP A 478 39.60 -8.63 3.26
N LEU A 479 40.82 -8.97 2.84
CA LEU A 479 41.87 -9.42 3.75
C LEU A 479 42.17 -8.37 4.82
N ALA A 480 42.20 -7.08 4.46
CA ALA A 480 42.41 -6.01 5.41
C ALA A 480 41.25 -5.91 6.42
N ILE A 481 39.99 -6.09 5.98
CA ILE A 481 38.82 -6.08 6.86
C ILE A 481 38.90 -7.21 7.89
N VAL A 482 39.11 -8.46 7.46
CA VAL A 482 39.23 -9.62 8.37
C VAL A 482 40.44 -9.48 9.30
N LEU A 483 41.60 -9.07 8.80
CA LEU A 483 42.80 -8.93 9.64
C LEU A 483 42.68 -7.78 10.67
N SER A 484 41.99 -6.69 10.33
CA SER A 484 41.78 -5.56 11.26
C SER A 484 40.85 -5.92 12.43
N HIS A 485 39.98 -6.91 12.23
CA HIS A 485 39.04 -7.41 13.24
C HIS A 485 39.38 -8.82 13.76
N TYR A 486 40.55 -9.36 13.42
CA TYR A 486 40.93 -10.72 13.79
C TYR A 486 40.89 -10.96 15.31
N ALA A 487 40.29 -12.08 15.70
CA ALA A 487 39.98 -12.49 17.06
C ALA A 487 39.00 -11.58 17.83
N GLN A 488 38.21 -10.74 17.13
CA GLN A 488 37.15 -9.95 17.73
C GLN A 488 35.80 -10.65 17.65
N THR A 489 34.94 -10.38 18.63
CA THR A 489 33.53 -10.77 18.59
C THR A 489 32.70 -9.62 18.04
N VAL A 490 31.88 -9.90 17.03
CA VAL A 490 31.05 -8.94 16.30
C VAL A 490 29.61 -9.43 16.26
N ALA A 491 28.71 -8.70 15.60
CA ALA A 491 27.38 -9.23 15.34
C ALA A 491 27.50 -10.39 14.32
N VAL A 492 26.74 -11.47 14.52
CA VAL A 492 26.80 -12.65 13.65
C VAL A 492 26.50 -12.24 12.21
N GLY A 493 27.43 -12.52 11.30
CA GLY A 493 27.36 -12.17 9.88
C GLY A 493 27.67 -10.72 9.55
N ASP A 494 28.30 -9.96 10.45
CA ASP A 494 28.73 -8.58 10.19
C ASP A 494 29.93 -8.55 9.22
N THR A 495 29.60 -8.53 7.92
CA THR A 495 30.56 -8.50 6.81
C THR A 495 31.45 -7.25 6.86
N THR A 496 30.93 -6.12 7.32
CA THR A 496 31.76 -4.90 7.47
C THR A 496 32.92 -5.05 8.47
N LYS A 497 32.88 -6.11 9.28
CA LYS A 497 33.95 -6.52 10.20
C LYS A 497 34.56 -7.88 9.87
N GLY A 498 34.13 -8.54 8.80
CA GLY A 498 34.73 -9.77 8.30
C GLY A 498 34.27 -11.06 8.99
N ASP A 499 33.07 -11.09 9.61
CA ASP A 499 32.46 -12.36 10.06
C ASP A 499 31.64 -12.97 8.92
N LEU A 500 32.26 -13.94 8.24
CA LEU A 500 31.78 -14.59 7.02
C LEU A 500 31.46 -16.07 7.25
N THR A 501 32.26 -16.76 8.08
CA THR A 501 32.08 -18.19 8.35
C THR A 501 32.79 -18.65 9.62
N GLY A 502 32.19 -19.61 10.31
CA GLY A 502 32.74 -20.27 11.48
C GLY A 502 33.15 -21.73 11.20
N PRO A 503 33.55 -22.49 12.23
CA PRO A 503 33.91 -23.91 12.11
C PRO A 503 32.80 -24.83 11.56
N LEU A 504 31.56 -24.33 11.46
CA LEU A 504 30.39 -25.07 11.00
C LEU A 504 29.92 -24.64 9.60
N GLY A 505 30.66 -23.78 8.90
CA GLY A 505 30.35 -23.34 7.53
C GLY A 505 29.47 -22.09 7.42
N TYR A 506 29.07 -21.50 8.54
CA TYR A 506 28.26 -20.28 8.60
C TYR A 506 28.79 -19.31 9.66
N PRO A 507 28.49 -17.99 9.56
CA PRO A 507 28.97 -16.98 10.50
C PRO A 507 28.67 -17.32 11.97
N ASP A 508 29.62 -17.09 12.87
CA ASP A 508 29.50 -17.44 14.28
C ASP A 508 29.72 -16.26 15.25
N GLY A 509 29.89 -15.05 14.71
CA GLY A 509 30.15 -13.84 15.49
C GLY A 509 31.61 -13.68 15.91
N LEU A 510 32.51 -14.59 15.52
CA LEU A 510 33.94 -14.50 15.80
C LEU A 510 34.74 -14.40 14.51
N VAL A 511 35.30 -13.21 14.25
CA VAL A 511 36.24 -13.00 13.13
C VAL A 511 37.55 -13.73 13.45
N GLY A 512 37.84 -14.83 12.78
CA GLY A 512 38.89 -15.75 13.18
C GLY A 512 39.53 -16.54 12.05
N SER A 513 40.01 -17.73 12.38
CA SER A 513 40.75 -18.56 11.43
C SER A 513 39.86 -19.12 10.32
N SER A 514 38.56 -19.30 10.58
CA SER A 514 37.60 -19.79 9.58
C SER A 514 37.36 -18.74 8.50
N ASP A 515 37.13 -17.48 8.87
CA ASP A 515 36.99 -16.35 7.92
C ASP A 515 38.26 -16.14 7.10
N LEU A 516 39.43 -16.14 7.78
CA LEU A 516 40.71 -16.00 7.09
C LEU A 516 40.97 -17.19 6.14
N GLN A 517 40.56 -18.41 6.51
CA GLN A 517 40.71 -19.57 5.64
C GLN A 517 39.79 -19.46 4.42
N LEU A 518 38.55 -18.99 4.57
CA LEU A 518 37.65 -18.72 3.44
C LEU A 518 38.28 -17.71 2.49
N LEU A 519 38.70 -16.54 3.00
CA LEU A 519 39.35 -15.51 2.19
C LEU A 519 40.59 -16.02 1.47
N LEU A 520 41.44 -16.81 2.12
CA LEU A 520 42.64 -17.36 1.49
C LEU A 520 42.33 -18.45 0.46
N THR A 521 41.18 -19.11 0.58
CA THR A 521 40.71 -20.12 -0.38
C THR A 521 40.17 -19.44 -1.63
N GLU A 522 39.41 -18.36 -1.46
CA GLU A 522 38.77 -17.60 -2.54
C GLU A 522 39.61 -16.42 -3.03
N PHE A 523 40.85 -16.24 -2.54
CA PHE A 523 41.67 -15.07 -2.86
C PHE A 523 41.95 -14.96 -4.37
N GLY A 524 41.49 -13.86 -4.96
CA GLY A 524 41.56 -13.58 -6.39
C GLY A 524 40.30 -13.93 -7.18
N ALA A 525 39.29 -14.55 -6.55
CA ALA A 525 38.01 -14.81 -7.19
C ALA A 525 37.29 -13.48 -7.53
N SER A 526 36.69 -13.40 -8.71
CA SER A 526 35.88 -12.28 -9.13
C SER A 526 34.68 -12.75 -9.94
N ILE A 527 33.62 -11.94 -9.93
CA ILE A 527 32.44 -12.08 -10.80
C ILE A 527 32.29 -10.87 -11.73
N THR A 528 33.40 -10.16 -11.99
CA THR A 528 33.44 -9.10 -12.99
C THR A 528 34.12 -9.65 -14.24
N ALA A 529 33.63 -9.27 -15.41
CA ALA A 529 34.31 -9.55 -16.67
C ALA A 529 35.69 -8.87 -16.74
N PRO A 530 36.72 -9.54 -17.32
CA PRO A 530 38.03 -8.92 -17.49
C PRO A 530 37.96 -7.76 -18.48
N ARG A 531 38.81 -6.75 -18.30
CA ARG A 531 38.90 -5.55 -19.15
C ARG A 531 40.34 -5.22 -19.52
N VAL A 532 40.52 -4.64 -20.70
CA VAL A 532 41.79 -4.09 -21.16
C VAL A 532 42.01 -2.71 -20.55
N ILE A 533 43.11 -2.56 -19.80
CA ILE A 533 43.45 -1.33 -19.08
C ILE A 533 44.68 -0.61 -19.64
N GLU A 534 45.43 -1.25 -20.54
CA GLU A 534 46.60 -0.64 -21.16
C GLU A 534 46.89 -1.27 -22.52
N VAL A 535 47.24 -0.44 -23.51
CA VAL A 535 47.80 -0.86 -24.80
C VAL A 535 49.20 -0.26 -24.94
N ALA A 536 50.19 -1.09 -25.24
CA ALA A 536 51.56 -0.65 -25.46
C ALA A 536 52.19 -1.35 -26.67
N VAL A 537 53.18 -0.70 -27.27
CA VAL A 537 53.98 -1.27 -28.36
C VAL A 537 55.47 -1.23 -28.04
N PHE A 538 56.23 -2.16 -28.64
CA PHE A 538 57.67 -2.29 -28.48
C PHE A 538 58.33 -2.54 -29.84
N GLY A 539 59.63 -2.23 -29.92
CA GLY A 539 60.55 -2.78 -30.92
C GLY A 539 61.67 -3.56 -30.24
N ALA A 540 62.16 -4.64 -30.83
CA ALA A 540 63.24 -5.48 -30.27
C ALA A 540 64.55 -4.73 -30.05
N THR A 541 64.78 -3.65 -30.80
CA THR A 541 65.97 -2.81 -30.69
C THR A 541 65.80 -1.65 -29.73
N TRP A 542 64.57 -1.34 -29.26
CA TRP A 542 64.34 -0.20 -28.38
C TRP A 542 65.05 -0.43 -27.03
N PRO A 543 65.96 0.46 -26.58
CA PRO A 543 66.58 0.32 -25.28
C PRO A 543 65.52 0.41 -24.19
N LEU A 544 65.82 -0.18 -23.02
CA LEU A 544 64.98 -0.06 -21.81
C LEU A 544 64.74 1.41 -21.40
N ASP A 545 65.47 2.36 -21.99
CA ASP A 545 65.41 3.81 -21.74
C ASP A 545 64.69 4.61 -22.85
N VAL A 546 64.09 3.99 -23.88
CA VAL A 546 63.13 4.73 -24.73
C VAL A 546 61.91 5.03 -23.87
N LEU A 547 61.64 6.32 -23.62
CA LEU A 547 60.61 6.81 -22.70
C LEU A 547 60.75 6.35 -21.23
N GLY A 548 61.93 5.86 -20.83
CA GLY A 548 62.19 5.36 -19.47
C GLY A 548 61.57 4.00 -19.14
N THR A 549 60.89 3.34 -20.10
CA THR A 549 60.19 2.05 -19.88
C THR A 549 60.46 0.99 -20.95
N GLY A 550 61.16 1.31 -22.04
CA GLY A 550 61.42 0.38 -23.16
C GLY A 550 60.19 0.00 -23.97
N ARG A 551 59.11 0.77 -23.83
CA ARG A 551 57.81 0.58 -24.46
C ARG A 551 57.13 1.92 -24.68
N TYR A 552 56.29 2.02 -25.70
CA TYR A 552 55.42 3.16 -25.93
C TYR A 552 54.00 2.81 -25.47
N VAL A 553 53.55 3.42 -24.36
CA VAL A 553 52.17 3.25 -23.88
C VAL A 553 51.27 4.24 -24.62
N LEU A 554 50.21 3.73 -25.24
CA LEU A 554 49.32 4.57 -26.02
C LEU A 554 48.44 5.42 -25.08
N PRO A 555 48.28 6.73 -25.34
CA PRO A 555 47.40 7.56 -24.52
C PRO A 555 45.95 7.08 -24.61
N VAL A 556 45.27 7.05 -23.46
CA VAL A 556 43.84 6.73 -23.37
C VAL A 556 43.09 7.89 -22.70
N GLY A 557 41.76 7.91 -22.76
CA GLY A 557 40.93 8.95 -22.15
C GLY A 557 40.93 10.30 -22.87
N SER A 558 41.54 10.39 -24.06
CA SER A 558 41.58 11.62 -24.86
C SER A 558 41.84 11.34 -26.34
N GLN A 559 41.64 12.35 -27.18
CA GLN A 559 41.97 12.31 -28.60
C GLN A 559 43.45 12.08 -28.89
N ASP A 560 44.32 12.17 -27.87
CA ASP A 560 45.74 11.87 -28.02
C ASP A 560 46.00 10.38 -28.34
N GLN A 561 45.02 9.49 -28.12
CA GLN A 561 45.05 8.08 -28.54
C GLN A 561 45.37 7.91 -30.03
N PHE A 562 44.89 8.83 -30.87
CA PHE A 562 45.07 8.75 -32.31
C PHE A 562 46.37 9.35 -32.81
N ARG A 563 47.21 9.92 -31.94
CA ARG A 563 48.48 10.51 -32.37
C ARG A 563 49.33 9.46 -33.07
N PRO A 564 49.98 9.80 -34.20
CA PRO A 564 50.86 8.86 -34.86
C PRO A 564 52.02 8.46 -33.95
N ILE A 565 52.34 7.17 -33.95
CA ILE A 565 53.48 6.61 -33.25
C ILE A 565 54.73 6.95 -34.07
N PRO A 566 55.68 7.73 -33.52
CA PRO A 566 56.76 8.33 -34.29
C PRO A 566 57.98 7.41 -34.47
N TYR A 567 57.93 6.21 -33.91
CA TYR A 567 59.05 5.26 -33.86
C TYR A 567 58.87 4.13 -34.89
N ALA A 568 59.99 3.65 -35.43
CA ALA A 568 60.05 2.52 -36.35
C ALA A 568 60.20 1.17 -35.62
N ASP A 569 60.17 0.10 -36.40
CA ASP A 569 60.50 -1.28 -35.97
C ASP A 569 59.64 -1.79 -34.81
N ILE A 570 58.35 -1.42 -34.79
CA ILE A 570 57.38 -1.95 -33.84
C ILE A 570 57.14 -3.42 -34.17
N ASP A 571 57.59 -4.33 -33.32
CA ASP A 571 57.51 -5.79 -33.53
C ASP A 571 56.74 -6.51 -32.42
N ARG A 572 56.28 -5.80 -31.38
CA ARG A 572 55.42 -6.37 -30.36
C ARG A 572 54.29 -5.43 -29.96
N ILE A 573 53.12 -6.02 -29.72
CA ILE A 573 51.95 -5.37 -29.14
C ILE A 573 51.69 -6.02 -27.78
N GLN A 574 51.35 -5.20 -26.79
CA GLN A 574 51.06 -5.64 -25.44
C GLN A 574 49.71 -5.08 -24.99
N LEU A 575 48.89 -5.97 -24.43
CA LEU A 575 47.64 -5.63 -23.76
C LEU A 575 47.77 -6.06 -22.29
N ARG A 576 47.38 -5.17 -21.38
CA ARG A 576 47.28 -5.48 -19.95
C ARG A 576 45.82 -5.50 -19.53
N PHE A 577 45.44 -6.51 -18.77
CA PHE A 577 44.11 -6.69 -18.22
C PHE A 577 44.09 -6.23 -16.75
N ASP A 578 42.91 -5.88 -16.24
CA ASP A 578 42.69 -5.58 -14.81
C ASP A 578 42.74 -6.84 -13.93
N GLN A 579 42.48 -7.99 -14.51
CA GLN A 579 42.59 -9.29 -13.88
C GLN A 579 43.16 -10.35 -14.83
N ASP A 580 43.42 -11.53 -14.29
CA ASP A 580 44.07 -12.61 -15.00
C ASP A 580 43.13 -13.30 -16.00
N VAL A 581 43.59 -13.55 -17.23
CA VAL A 581 42.78 -14.09 -18.32
C VAL A 581 43.28 -15.43 -18.87
N VAL A 582 42.34 -16.21 -19.40
CA VAL A 582 42.56 -17.34 -20.30
C VAL A 582 42.50 -16.81 -21.73
N ILE A 583 43.63 -16.87 -22.42
CA ILE A 583 43.82 -16.26 -23.75
C ILE A 583 44.69 -17.14 -24.65
N ASP A 584 44.31 -17.24 -25.92
CA ASP A 584 45.06 -17.90 -27.00
C ASP A 584 45.60 -16.88 -28.02
N GLY A 585 46.63 -17.28 -28.76
CA GLY A 585 47.23 -16.43 -29.78
C GLY A 585 46.27 -16.03 -30.90
N ALA A 586 45.26 -16.86 -31.19
CA ALA A 586 44.23 -16.58 -32.19
C ALA A 586 43.16 -15.59 -31.73
N ASP A 587 43.09 -15.24 -30.44
CA ASP A 587 42.05 -14.34 -29.93
C ASP A 587 42.31 -12.88 -30.31
N LEU A 588 43.54 -12.50 -30.68
CA LEU A 588 43.86 -11.17 -31.20
C LEU A 588 44.10 -11.19 -32.71
N GLU A 589 43.27 -10.46 -33.44
CA GLU A 589 43.52 -10.10 -34.84
C GLU A 589 44.19 -8.72 -34.91
N ILE A 590 45.30 -8.64 -35.66
CA ILE A 590 46.06 -7.40 -35.88
C ILE A 590 45.99 -7.07 -37.36
N ILE A 591 45.21 -6.04 -37.72
CA ILE A 591 44.82 -5.77 -39.10
C ILE A 591 45.39 -4.42 -39.54
N GLY A 592 46.34 -4.44 -40.46
CA GLY A 592 46.85 -3.26 -41.15
C GLY A 592 45.98 -2.87 -42.34
N ALA A 593 45.71 -1.58 -42.50
CA ALA A 593 44.94 -1.02 -43.63
C ALA A 593 45.58 -1.31 -45.01
N ASN A 594 46.88 -1.51 -45.07
CA ASN A 594 47.68 -1.74 -46.28
C ASN A 594 48.34 -3.14 -46.29
N ALA A 595 48.91 -3.58 -45.16
CA ALA A 595 49.62 -4.86 -45.08
C ALA A 595 48.68 -6.07 -44.94
N GLY A 596 47.42 -5.86 -44.56
CA GLY A 596 46.50 -6.93 -44.18
C GLY A 596 46.75 -7.42 -42.75
N THR A 597 46.43 -8.68 -42.48
CA THR A 597 46.57 -9.26 -41.13
C THR A 597 48.01 -9.63 -40.82
N TYR A 598 48.52 -9.20 -39.67
CA TYR A 598 49.83 -9.56 -39.15
C TYR A 598 49.78 -10.91 -38.42
N VAL A 599 50.81 -11.73 -38.61
CA VAL A 599 51.00 -12.97 -37.83
C VAL A 599 51.81 -12.65 -36.59
N ALA A 600 51.35 -13.15 -35.44
CA ALA A 600 52.03 -12.93 -34.18
C ALA A 600 51.99 -14.17 -33.27
N ALA A 601 53.00 -14.32 -32.42
CA ALA A 601 53.06 -15.34 -31.38
C ALA A 601 52.78 -14.71 -30.00
N LEU A 602 51.84 -15.30 -29.26
CA LEU A 602 51.48 -14.86 -27.91
C LEU A 602 52.46 -15.39 -26.85
N SER A 603 52.79 -14.50 -25.90
CA SER A 603 53.34 -14.84 -24.59
C SER A 603 52.51 -14.11 -23.53
N TYR A 604 52.14 -14.81 -22.46
CA TYR A 604 51.31 -14.25 -21.38
C TYR A 604 52.03 -14.33 -20.04
N ASP A 605 52.07 -13.21 -19.30
CA ASP A 605 52.55 -13.14 -17.92
C ASP A 605 51.36 -13.01 -16.96
N GLN A 606 51.08 -14.13 -16.30
CA GLN A 606 50.00 -14.28 -15.33
C GLN A 606 50.13 -13.32 -14.14
N SER A 607 51.35 -13.03 -13.68
CA SER A 607 51.57 -12.22 -12.47
C SER A 607 51.24 -10.75 -12.67
N THR A 608 51.24 -10.29 -13.92
CA THR A 608 50.97 -8.91 -14.32
C THR A 608 49.75 -8.79 -15.23
N ALA A 609 49.01 -9.89 -15.44
CA ALA A 609 47.89 -9.98 -16.37
C ALA A 609 48.19 -9.35 -17.73
N THR A 610 49.36 -9.67 -18.30
CA THR A 610 49.89 -8.99 -19.48
C THR A 610 50.13 -9.95 -20.63
N ALA A 611 49.40 -9.76 -21.73
CA ALA A 611 49.56 -10.49 -22.98
C ALA A 611 50.47 -9.71 -23.95
N THR A 612 51.47 -10.37 -24.53
CA THR A 612 52.40 -9.78 -25.49
C THR A 612 52.43 -10.62 -26.76
N TRP A 613 52.07 -10.01 -27.88
CA TRP A 613 52.13 -10.60 -29.22
C TRP A 613 53.41 -10.14 -29.91
N SER A 614 54.25 -11.09 -30.30
CA SER A 614 55.47 -10.85 -31.09
C SER A 614 55.19 -11.10 -32.56
N LEU A 615 55.31 -10.05 -33.37
CA LEU A 615 55.03 -10.04 -34.80
C LEU A 615 56.16 -10.71 -35.59
N ASP A 616 55.80 -11.51 -36.60
CA ASP A 616 56.78 -12.11 -37.51
C ASP A 616 57.51 -11.05 -38.36
N GLU A 617 56.84 -9.92 -38.63
CA GLU A 617 57.39 -8.75 -39.30
C GLU A 617 56.93 -7.47 -38.57
N PRO A 618 57.78 -6.43 -38.46
CA PRO A 618 57.40 -5.17 -37.82
C PRO A 618 56.22 -4.47 -38.53
N LEU A 619 55.44 -3.70 -37.77
CA LEU A 619 54.33 -2.92 -38.32
C LEU A 619 54.81 -1.93 -39.39
N SER A 620 54.10 -1.93 -40.51
CA SER A 620 54.36 -1.01 -41.62
C SER A 620 53.77 0.38 -41.36
N VAL A 621 54.06 1.35 -42.22
CA VAL A 621 53.53 2.71 -42.10
C VAL A 621 52.07 2.74 -42.54
N GLU A 622 51.16 2.61 -41.59
CA GLU A 622 49.72 2.49 -41.84
C GLU A 622 48.86 2.68 -40.58
N GLN A 623 47.54 2.61 -40.75
CA GLN A 623 46.60 2.43 -39.65
C GLN A 623 46.50 0.95 -39.31
N VAL A 624 46.52 0.62 -38.03
CA VAL A 624 46.39 -0.75 -37.54
C VAL A 624 45.20 -0.81 -36.58
N GLN A 625 44.34 -1.79 -36.79
CA GLN A 625 43.25 -2.16 -35.90
C GLN A 625 43.63 -3.42 -35.13
N LEU A 626 43.50 -3.35 -33.81
CA LEU A 626 43.54 -4.48 -32.91
C LEU A 626 42.10 -4.90 -32.65
N ARG A 627 41.80 -6.18 -32.84
CA ARG A 627 40.52 -6.79 -32.50
C ARG A 627 40.79 -7.99 -31.60
N LEU A 628 40.55 -7.82 -30.31
CA LEU A 628 40.62 -8.91 -29.34
C LEU A 628 39.22 -9.48 -29.12
N SER A 629 39.06 -10.79 -29.30
CA SER A 629 37.77 -11.47 -29.19
C SER A 629 37.24 -11.46 -27.77
N ASP A 630 35.92 -11.31 -27.65
CA ASP A 630 35.13 -11.56 -26.43
C ASP A 630 35.28 -12.99 -25.85
N ARG A 631 35.83 -13.93 -26.63
CA ARG A 631 36.18 -15.30 -26.19
C ARG A 631 37.28 -15.37 -25.14
N VAL A 632 38.02 -14.28 -24.95
CA VAL A 632 38.97 -14.17 -23.83
C VAL A 632 38.15 -14.14 -22.55
N THR A 633 38.40 -15.09 -21.65
CA THR A 633 37.71 -15.14 -20.36
C THR A 633 38.68 -14.88 -19.21
N ASP A 634 38.18 -14.62 -18.01
CA ASP A 634 38.98 -14.82 -16.80
C ASP A 634 39.07 -16.32 -16.44
N ARG A 635 39.51 -16.63 -15.21
CA ARG A 635 39.62 -18.02 -14.74
C ARG A 635 38.29 -18.65 -14.39
N GLU A 636 37.33 -17.82 -14.03
CA GLU A 636 36.00 -18.18 -13.60
C GLU A 636 35.13 -18.49 -14.83
N GLY A 637 35.42 -17.85 -15.96
CA GLY A 637 34.77 -18.05 -17.25
C GLY A 637 34.06 -16.81 -17.78
N ASN A 638 34.17 -15.67 -17.09
CA ASN A 638 33.52 -14.43 -17.48
C ASN A 638 34.18 -13.90 -18.77
N PRO A 639 33.42 -13.65 -19.86
CA PRO A 639 33.95 -13.16 -21.12
C PRO A 639 34.41 -11.70 -21.02
N LEU A 640 35.34 -11.29 -21.88
CA LEU A 640 35.90 -9.94 -21.93
C LEU A 640 34.81 -8.87 -22.08
N ASP A 641 34.84 -7.87 -21.20
CA ASP A 641 34.09 -6.62 -21.34
C ASP A 641 34.94 -5.66 -22.21
N GLY A 642 34.95 -5.97 -23.50
CA GLY A 642 35.93 -5.43 -24.46
C GLY A 642 35.56 -4.06 -25.02
N ASP A 643 34.35 -3.56 -24.82
CA ASP A 643 33.85 -2.37 -25.49
C ASP A 643 34.76 -1.15 -25.34
N TRP A 644 35.34 -0.69 -26.45
CA TRP A 644 36.26 0.44 -26.43
C TRP A 644 35.72 1.61 -27.26
N VAL A 645 35.37 2.70 -26.57
CA VAL A 645 34.97 3.95 -27.22
C VAL A 645 36.19 4.84 -27.41
N ASP A 646 36.70 4.84 -28.63
CA ASP A 646 37.92 5.57 -28.99
C ASP A 646 37.90 7.05 -28.56
N GLY A 647 39.03 7.49 -28.01
CA GLY A 647 39.32 8.87 -27.63
C GLY A 647 38.61 9.36 -26.37
N VAL A 648 37.86 8.49 -25.69
CA VAL A 648 37.11 8.78 -24.45
C VAL A 648 37.39 7.74 -23.36
N SER A 649 37.46 6.46 -23.72
CA SER A 649 37.70 5.36 -22.78
C SER A 649 39.11 5.42 -22.16
N THR A 650 39.20 5.14 -20.86
CA THR A 650 40.46 4.90 -20.13
C THR A 650 40.70 3.42 -19.82
N ILE A 651 39.64 2.62 -19.89
CA ILE A 651 39.57 1.17 -19.69
C ILE A 651 38.52 0.64 -20.69
N SER A 652 38.65 -0.61 -21.13
CA SER A 652 37.60 -1.23 -21.94
C SER A 652 36.38 -1.54 -21.10
N GLY A 653 35.27 -1.65 -21.80
CA GLY A 653 34.02 -2.11 -21.28
C GLY A 653 33.04 -1.02 -20.89
N ASP A 654 31.76 -1.38 -20.91
CA ASP A 654 30.65 -0.53 -20.48
C ASP A 654 29.94 -1.05 -19.22
N GLY A 655 30.45 -2.13 -18.63
CA GLY A 655 29.83 -2.80 -17.48
C GLY A 655 28.89 -3.93 -17.86
N VAL A 656 28.67 -4.16 -19.15
CA VAL A 656 27.98 -5.33 -19.67
C VAL A 656 29.01 -6.28 -20.24
N GLU A 657 28.83 -7.57 -19.97
CA GLU A 657 29.68 -8.61 -20.53
C GLU A 657 29.36 -8.78 -22.02
N GLU A 658 30.31 -9.29 -22.80
CA GLU A 658 30.23 -9.47 -24.26
C GLU A 658 30.60 -8.22 -25.08
N GLY A 659 31.61 -8.36 -25.94
CA GLY A 659 32.04 -7.29 -26.84
C GLY A 659 33.51 -7.43 -27.22
N ASP A 660 33.83 -7.38 -28.51
CA ASP A 660 35.22 -7.40 -28.95
C ASP A 660 35.92 -6.08 -28.60
N PHE A 661 37.14 -6.17 -28.08
CA PHE A 661 37.97 -4.98 -27.90
C PHE A 661 38.56 -4.52 -29.24
N LEU A 662 38.05 -3.39 -29.72
CA LEU A 662 38.46 -2.74 -30.96
C LEU A 662 39.31 -1.49 -30.66
N PHE A 663 40.60 -1.56 -30.94
CA PHE A 663 41.52 -0.45 -30.65
C PHE A 663 42.34 -0.07 -31.88
N ARG A 664 42.47 1.24 -32.14
CA ARG A 664 43.20 1.75 -33.30
C ARG A 664 44.51 2.41 -32.92
N LEU A 665 45.54 2.15 -33.72
CA LEU A 665 46.82 2.83 -33.64
C LEU A 665 47.30 3.27 -35.04
N ASN A 666 48.06 4.38 -35.08
CA ASN A 666 48.57 4.95 -36.33
C ASN A 666 50.10 4.87 -36.31
N VAL A 667 50.71 4.06 -37.18
CA VAL A 667 52.17 3.90 -37.24
C VAL A 667 52.74 4.85 -38.29
N LEU A 668 53.45 5.89 -37.85
CA LEU A 668 54.09 6.86 -38.76
C LEU A 668 55.46 7.29 -38.22
N PRO A 669 56.49 6.45 -38.43
CA PRO A 669 57.85 6.77 -38.03
C PRO A 669 58.30 8.09 -38.65
N GLY A 670 58.95 8.95 -37.87
CA GLY A 670 59.41 10.26 -38.34
C GLY A 670 58.44 11.43 -38.09
N ASN A 671 57.23 11.20 -37.60
CA ASN A 671 56.29 12.27 -37.24
C ASN A 671 56.61 12.83 -35.84
N ALA A 672 57.62 13.69 -35.76
CA ALA A 672 58.13 14.26 -34.52
C ALA A 672 57.10 15.14 -33.78
N ASP A 673 56.22 15.83 -34.51
CA ASP A 673 55.24 16.70 -33.85
C ASP A 673 54.12 15.89 -33.16
N GLY A 674 53.81 14.71 -33.69
CA GLY A 674 52.76 13.82 -33.19
C GLY A 674 51.36 14.43 -33.32
N VAL A 675 51.16 15.43 -34.19
CA VAL A 675 49.90 16.18 -34.30
C VAL A 675 49.26 15.98 -35.67
N ASP A 676 50.05 16.04 -36.74
CA ASP A 676 49.55 15.80 -38.08
C ASP A 676 49.83 14.36 -38.52
N PHE A 677 49.06 13.88 -39.49
CA PHE A 677 49.19 12.51 -39.99
C PHE A 677 50.18 12.43 -41.16
N THR A 678 51.19 13.28 -41.20
CA THR A 678 52.11 13.40 -42.34
C THR A 678 53.51 13.76 -41.90
N VAL A 679 54.51 12.97 -42.26
CA VAL A 679 55.91 13.38 -42.04
C VAL A 679 56.25 14.51 -43.01
N GLY A 680 56.37 15.73 -42.49
CA GLY A 680 56.42 16.95 -43.28
C GLY A 680 57.40 17.99 -42.77
N ALA A 681 57.16 19.23 -43.17
CA ALA A 681 58.04 20.35 -42.85
C ALA A 681 58.06 20.66 -41.34
N ASN A 682 56.97 20.37 -40.62
CA ASN A 682 56.89 20.56 -39.17
C ASN A 682 57.85 19.62 -38.44
N ASP A 683 57.83 18.33 -38.78
CA ASP A 683 58.75 17.33 -38.20
C ASP A 683 60.21 17.64 -38.52
N LEU A 684 60.47 17.99 -39.80
CA LEU A 684 61.80 18.40 -40.22
C LEU A 684 62.29 19.64 -39.46
N SER A 685 61.39 20.58 -39.16
CA SER A 685 61.75 21.78 -38.40
C SER A 685 62.08 21.49 -36.94
N ILE A 686 61.42 20.49 -36.32
CA ILE A 686 61.72 20.05 -34.95
C ILE A 686 63.12 19.44 -34.90
N VAL A 687 63.41 18.48 -35.79
CA VAL A 687 64.72 17.81 -35.84
C VAL A 687 65.84 18.79 -36.18
N LEU A 688 65.65 19.68 -37.17
CA LEU A 688 66.65 20.69 -37.50
C LEU A 688 66.83 21.75 -36.41
N GLY A 689 65.75 22.10 -35.70
CA GLY A 689 65.77 23.07 -34.61
C GLY A 689 66.57 22.60 -33.39
N ASN A 690 66.56 21.28 -33.14
CA ASN A 690 67.28 20.65 -32.04
C ASN A 690 68.49 19.84 -32.51
N LEU A 691 68.96 19.99 -33.76
CA LEU A 691 70.07 19.21 -34.27
C LEU A 691 71.32 19.36 -33.41
N ALA A 692 71.96 18.22 -33.11
CA ALA A 692 73.08 18.04 -32.20
C ALA A 692 72.81 18.43 -30.72
N GLN A 693 71.55 18.58 -30.32
CA GLN A 693 71.17 18.75 -28.91
C GLN A 693 71.02 17.40 -28.20
N THR A 694 71.26 17.41 -26.89
CA THR A 694 70.88 16.31 -26.00
C THR A 694 69.51 16.60 -25.41
N VAL A 695 68.61 15.62 -25.53
CA VAL A 695 67.22 15.67 -25.07
C VAL A 695 66.92 14.40 -24.27
N PRO A 696 65.81 14.33 -23.50
CA PRO A 696 65.40 13.06 -22.90
C PRO A 696 65.25 12.00 -23.99
N ALA A 697 65.75 10.79 -23.74
CA ALA A 697 65.74 9.72 -24.74
C ALA A 697 64.30 9.37 -25.15
N GLY A 698 64.04 9.37 -26.45
CA GLY A 698 62.73 9.16 -27.03
C GLY A 698 61.80 10.37 -26.97
N ASP A 699 62.27 11.58 -26.62
CA ASP A 699 61.45 12.79 -26.72
C ASP A 699 61.26 13.20 -28.19
N ALA A 700 60.28 12.57 -28.84
CA ALA A 700 59.95 12.79 -30.24
C ALA A 700 59.63 14.27 -30.55
N ARG A 701 59.03 14.99 -29.60
CA ARG A 701 58.70 16.42 -29.75
C ARG A 701 59.91 17.34 -29.70
N SER A 702 61.00 16.86 -29.10
CA SER A 702 62.30 17.49 -29.19
C SER A 702 63.12 16.97 -30.36
N GLY A 703 62.65 15.97 -31.11
CA GLY A 703 63.24 15.48 -32.36
C GLY A 703 64.10 14.23 -32.22
N ASP A 704 64.10 13.56 -31.06
CA ASP A 704 64.80 12.28 -30.85
C ASP A 704 63.85 11.11 -31.16
N LEU A 705 64.02 10.54 -32.34
CA LEU A 705 63.15 9.55 -32.99
C LEU A 705 63.90 8.25 -33.27
N THR A 706 65.21 8.32 -33.53
CA THR A 706 66.07 7.17 -33.80
C THR A 706 67.54 7.53 -33.50
N GLY A 707 68.45 6.61 -33.77
CA GLY A 707 69.87 6.76 -33.47
C GLY A 707 70.70 5.72 -34.22
N PRO A 708 72.01 5.62 -33.95
CA PRO A 708 72.92 4.74 -34.69
C PRO A 708 72.56 3.24 -34.68
N ASN A 709 71.73 2.83 -33.73
CA ASN A 709 71.26 1.46 -33.55
C ASN A 709 69.77 1.26 -33.93
N GLY A 710 69.15 2.24 -34.62
CA GLY A 710 67.76 2.17 -35.07
C GLY A 710 66.72 2.61 -34.03
N HIS A 711 67.14 3.17 -32.91
CA HIS A 711 66.27 3.57 -31.81
C HIS A 711 66.73 4.90 -31.19
N PRO A 712 65.83 5.66 -30.52
CA PRO A 712 66.21 6.91 -29.83
C PRO A 712 67.38 6.73 -28.87
N ASP A 713 68.27 7.73 -28.80
CA ASP A 713 69.49 7.68 -27.97
C ASP A 713 69.73 8.94 -27.12
N GLY A 714 68.76 9.87 -27.10
CA GLY A 714 68.84 11.14 -26.39
C GLY A 714 69.64 12.19 -27.13
N ILE A 715 70.07 11.94 -28.37
CA ILE A 715 70.80 12.89 -29.22
C ILE A 715 70.03 13.09 -30.52
N VAL A 716 69.54 14.31 -30.75
CA VAL A 716 68.91 14.66 -32.03
C VAL A 716 70.00 14.79 -33.10
N GLY A 717 70.25 13.74 -33.85
CA GLY A 717 71.39 13.55 -34.72
C GLY A 717 71.06 13.47 -36.21
N VAL A 718 72.05 12.98 -36.97
CA VAL A 718 71.89 12.74 -38.41
C VAL A 718 70.99 11.55 -38.69
N ASP A 719 70.84 10.63 -37.73
CA ASP A 719 69.97 9.46 -37.84
C ASP A 719 68.50 9.89 -37.79
N ASP A 720 68.11 10.77 -36.87
CA ASP A 720 66.77 11.40 -36.83
C ASP A 720 66.45 12.15 -38.11
N LEU A 721 67.38 12.98 -38.56
CA LEU A 721 67.23 13.73 -39.80
C LEU A 721 67.07 12.78 -40.99
N SER A 722 67.80 11.66 -41.00
CA SER A 722 67.70 10.65 -42.04
C SER A 722 66.35 9.93 -42.01
N LEU A 723 65.82 9.62 -40.82
CA LEU A 723 64.50 9.04 -40.65
C LEU A 723 63.42 9.98 -41.20
N VAL A 724 63.37 11.23 -40.74
CA VAL A 724 62.39 12.23 -41.21
C VAL A 724 62.48 12.44 -42.72
N LEU A 725 63.69 12.54 -43.28
CA LEU A 725 63.87 12.71 -44.73
C LEU A 725 63.46 11.46 -45.52
N SER A 726 63.70 10.26 -44.99
CA SER A 726 63.31 9.00 -45.64
C SER A 726 61.79 8.80 -45.68
N GLN A 727 61.08 9.37 -44.70
CA GLN A 727 59.63 9.32 -44.59
C GLN A 727 58.96 10.60 -45.11
N PHE A 728 59.71 11.59 -45.59
CA PHE A 728 59.19 12.89 -45.97
C PHE A 728 58.07 12.76 -47.01
N THR A 729 56.94 13.42 -46.77
CA THR A 729 55.65 13.33 -47.49
C THR A 729 54.85 12.05 -47.30
N ARG A 730 55.33 11.07 -46.52
CA ARG A 730 54.49 9.93 -46.12
C ARG A 730 53.37 10.41 -45.22
N ASN A 731 52.21 9.81 -45.42
CA ASN A 731 51.05 10.07 -44.59
C ASN A 731 50.34 8.75 -44.26
N VAL A 732 49.62 8.78 -43.15
CA VAL A 732 48.67 7.75 -42.75
C VAL A 732 47.32 8.45 -42.72
N PRO A 733 46.52 8.41 -43.80
CA PRO A 733 45.30 9.20 -43.88
C PRO A 733 44.44 8.99 -42.63
N PRO A 734 43.88 10.05 -42.01
CA PRO A 734 42.86 9.85 -41.00
C PRO A 734 41.72 9.02 -41.63
N PRO A 735 41.01 8.20 -40.85
CA PRO A 735 40.04 7.28 -41.42
C PRO A 735 39.08 8.03 -42.35
N GLY A 736 39.00 7.56 -43.60
CA GLY A 736 37.96 8.01 -44.51
C GLY A 736 36.59 7.69 -43.91
N LEU A 737 35.57 8.49 -44.24
CA LEU A 737 34.16 8.21 -43.94
C LEU A 737 33.66 6.96 -44.69
N SER A 738 34.20 5.78 -44.40
CA SER A 738 33.66 4.50 -44.83
C SER A 738 32.92 3.79 -43.70
N ALA A 739 32.21 4.53 -42.84
CA ALA A 739 31.23 3.96 -41.91
C ALA A 739 29.85 3.75 -42.57
N ARG A 740 29.80 3.55 -43.90
CA ARG A 740 28.54 3.25 -44.61
C ARG A 740 28.34 1.77 -44.90
N SER A 741 29.33 0.90 -44.75
CA SER A 741 29.15 -0.54 -44.98
C SER A 741 28.86 -1.36 -43.73
N GLU A 742 29.30 -0.92 -42.53
CA GLU A 742 29.00 -1.65 -41.28
C GLU A 742 27.65 -1.28 -40.68
N ALA A 743 27.20 -0.03 -40.86
CA ALA A 743 25.86 0.38 -40.43
C ALA A 743 24.73 -0.26 -41.27
N ASP A 744 24.98 -0.57 -42.55
CA ASP A 744 24.02 -1.26 -43.41
C ASP A 744 23.99 -2.78 -43.17
N ASP A 745 25.03 -3.39 -42.60
CA ASP A 745 25.07 -4.81 -42.26
C ASP A 745 24.34 -5.10 -40.93
N LEU A 746 24.47 -4.21 -39.95
CA LEU A 746 23.70 -4.26 -38.69
C LEU A 746 22.21 -3.95 -38.87
N LEU A 747 21.81 -3.29 -39.97
CA LEU A 747 20.41 -3.03 -40.32
C LEU A 747 19.74 -4.18 -41.09
N ASN A 748 20.51 -5.09 -41.69
CA ASN A 748 19.97 -6.20 -42.47
C ASN A 748 19.70 -7.48 -41.65
N ASP A 749 20.24 -7.59 -40.43
CA ASP A 749 20.01 -8.77 -39.58
C ASP A 749 18.80 -8.63 -38.62
N VAL A 750 18.15 -7.46 -38.58
CA VAL A 750 16.98 -7.20 -37.71
C VAL A 750 15.64 -7.43 -38.43
N GLY A 751 15.66 -8.11 -39.58
CA GLY A 751 14.50 -8.34 -40.44
C GLY A 751 13.46 -9.35 -39.93
N SER A 752 13.68 -10.03 -38.81
CA SER A 752 12.66 -10.90 -38.22
C SER A 752 12.72 -10.91 -36.70
N ILE A 753 11.79 -10.18 -36.07
CA ILE A 753 10.93 -10.59 -34.93
C ILE A 753 10.24 -9.32 -34.36
N LEU A 754 8.97 -9.48 -33.98
CA LEU A 754 7.99 -8.49 -33.54
C LEU A 754 8.29 -7.87 -32.15
N PRO A 755 7.54 -6.84 -31.67
CA PRO A 755 8.10 -5.71 -30.92
C PRO A 755 8.05 -5.86 -29.39
N GLY A 756 9.10 -5.36 -28.75
CA GLY A 756 9.19 -5.10 -27.32
C GLY A 756 10.64 -4.73 -26.97
N THR A 757 10.82 -3.58 -26.32
CA THR A 757 12.05 -3.14 -25.62
C THR A 757 13.40 -3.17 -26.35
N ARG A 758 13.78 -2.04 -26.99
CA ARG A 758 15.20 -1.71 -27.25
C ARG A 758 15.44 -0.22 -27.02
N THR A 759 15.91 0.12 -25.81
CA THR A 759 16.33 1.48 -25.43
C THR A 759 17.83 1.74 -25.55
N SER A 760 18.70 0.79 -25.93
CA SER A 760 20.15 1.08 -26.00
C SER A 760 20.69 1.49 -27.38
N SER A 761 19.99 1.21 -28.50
CA SER A 761 20.56 1.44 -29.85
C SER A 761 20.34 2.85 -30.42
N ARG A 762 19.43 3.66 -29.84
CA ARG A 762 19.19 5.04 -30.28
C ARG A 762 20.11 6.05 -29.60
N ASP A 763 20.48 5.81 -28.34
CA ASP A 763 21.39 6.69 -27.59
C ASP A 763 22.86 6.55 -28.05
N THR A 764 23.26 5.37 -28.53
CA THR A 764 24.55 5.17 -29.23
C THR A 764 24.59 5.90 -30.58
N LEU A 765 23.45 5.97 -31.29
CA LEU A 765 23.34 6.70 -32.56
C LEU A 765 23.44 8.23 -32.37
N ASP A 766 22.77 8.78 -31.35
CA ASP A 766 22.80 10.23 -31.08
C ASP A 766 24.13 10.71 -30.49
N ARG A 767 24.88 9.85 -29.80
CA ARG A 767 26.26 10.14 -29.36
C ARG A 767 27.27 10.13 -30.51
N TRP A 768 27.07 9.30 -31.53
CA TRP A 768 27.89 9.31 -32.76
C TRP A 768 27.69 10.59 -33.60
N HIS A 769 26.47 11.16 -33.58
CA HIS A 769 26.16 12.41 -34.28
C HIS A 769 26.71 13.69 -33.62
N GLY A 770 27.25 13.61 -32.40
CA GLY A 770 27.89 14.74 -31.71
C GLY A 770 29.14 15.30 -32.39
N TRP A 771 29.77 14.53 -33.29
CA TRP A 771 30.98 14.92 -34.02
C TRP A 771 30.75 15.89 -35.20
N MET A 772 29.49 16.19 -35.57
CA MET A 772 29.17 17.04 -36.72
C MET A 772 28.79 18.50 -36.39
N ARG A 773 29.20 19.06 -35.24
CA ARG A 773 29.03 20.50 -34.97
C ARG A 773 30.35 21.17 -34.62
N PRO A 774 30.86 22.09 -35.45
CA PRO A 774 31.96 22.97 -35.06
C PRO A 774 31.51 23.83 -33.86
N VAL A 775 32.18 23.67 -32.72
CA VAL A 775 32.08 24.60 -31.59
C VAL A 775 32.59 25.96 -32.09
N HIS A 776 31.67 26.86 -32.44
CA HIS A 776 32.00 28.27 -32.68
C HIS A 776 32.36 28.94 -31.35
N GLY A 777 33.64 28.85 -30.98
CA GLY A 777 34.23 29.56 -29.87
C GLY A 777 35.29 30.57 -30.34
N ARG A 778 34.86 31.81 -30.56
CA ARG A 778 35.64 33.06 -30.72
C ARG A 778 36.47 33.21 -32.01
N ARG A 779 35.92 33.97 -32.96
CA ARG A 779 36.64 34.51 -34.13
C ARG A 779 37.72 35.50 -33.72
N ASN A 780 38.85 35.45 -34.43
CA ASN A 780 40.00 36.34 -34.29
C ASN A 780 39.66 37.76 -34.83
N PRO A 781 39.96 38.87 -34.12
CA PRO A 781 39.65 40.23 -34.55
C PRO A 781 40.27 40.68 -35.89
N ILE A 782 41.26 39.94 -36.40
CA ILE A 782 41.91 40.22 -37.69
C ILE A 782 41.02 39.81 -38.87
N ASP A 783 40.21 38.77 -38.73
CA ASP A 783 39.32 38.29 -39.80
C ASP A 783 38.13 39.24 -40.01
N ASP A 784 37.63 39.89 -38.95
CA ASP A 784 36.56 40.90 -39.01
C ASP A 784 37.02 42.23 -39.65
N LEU A 785 38.33 42.51 -39.62
CA LEU A 785 38.92 43.68 -40.29
C LEU A 785 39.10 43.42 -41.81
N MET A 786 39.43 42.19 -42.19
CA MET A 786 39.63 41.81 -43.60
C MET A 786 38.30 41.74 -44.37
N ASP A 787 37.21 41.32 -43.74
CA ASP A 787 35.88 41.32 -44.37
C ASP A 787 35.31 42.75 -44.51
N LYS A 788 35.59 43.66 -43.57
CA LYS A 788 35.20 45.09 -43.68
C LYS A 788 36.00 45.87 -44.74
N ILE A 789 37.17 45.39 -45.13
CA ILE A 789 37.97 45.94 -46.23
C ILE A 789 37.53 45.37 -47.59
N ARG A 790 36.88 44.20 -47.63
CA ARG A 790 36.28 43.65 -48.86
C ARG A 790 34.93 44.25 -49.23
N ASP A 791 34.19 44.76 -48.25
CA ASP A 791 32.85 45.34 -48.45
C ASP A 791 32.85 46.88 -48.64
N ARG A 792 34.02 47.51 -48.80
CA ARG A 792 34.19 48.92 -49.21
C ARG A 792 35.07 48.99 -50.45
#